data_AF-A0A3A6Q110-F1
#
_entry.id   AF-A0A3A6Q110-F1
#
_cell.length_a   1.000
_cell.length_b   1.000
_cell.length_c   1.000
_cell.angle_alpha   90.00
_cell.angle_beta   90.00
_cell.angle_gamma   90.00
#
_symmetry.space_group_name_H-M   'P 1'
#
loop_
_entity.id
_entity.type
_entity.pdbx_description
1 polymer ?
#
loop_
_entity_poly.entity_id
_entity_poly.type
_entity_poly.pdbx_seq_one_letter_code
_entity_poly.pdbx_strand_id
1 'polypeptide(L)'
;MADETDYGAGQIQVLEGLQAVRKRPAMYIGSTDGRGLHHLVYEVVDNSIDEALAGYCDHIEVTIHDDGSVSVADDGRGIPVDTHEEYDRPAVEVIMTVLHAGGKFDNKSYQVSGGLHGVGVSVVNALAKSLEVEVRRDGSLWTHSFDRGEPEPDAFQQVRSLEPDEETGTQIRFWPDEDIFETTEFTYSTLANRLRELAFLNSGVKITLTDDRNDEEDVFLYDGGIKEFVHYLNETKTPIHEEVIYLDDEEDNIAVEIAIQATDELQGSIHAFANNINTREGGTHLTGFKTALTRVVNDYANDHNLTTDLDENLKGEDVREGLTAVVSVKHPDPQFEGQTKTKLGNSEVRGIVESATHEHLRTYLEENPDTGEAVVAKAAEAARARKAAKQAEELTRRKSALESTALPGKLADCQTRDPTESELFVVEGDSAGGSAKQGRDRHNQAILPIKGKILNVEKHRLDRILENNEIRALITAIGAGVGEEFDIEETRYQKIILMSVDGEEHGFVRDGDGNTRFVEIGPFIDGVIDADGEGYEEYEVLCFGRDDNRTKFRPIDQVIRHEIDEPLYEIETRYGRNLKVTASHSVFVHRDGEIQLASGDEIEPGDEVVAPRSIPVSGDRDGDRIDLLAELVARQDELDSELYARGEGIEEMFKQQVRAEYATDGGAVARAEPRVEIPESVRSQLRSERTDAGLTQQDVCDAVGVSQPITVSQWERGNSRPTVSNFEAYCEAVGVSPAAAIGEVTVDDSLLDQRWNNQYESAPTNRVRDYVRISDLEESDLDDIPEDAHVELTPEHYADHGIDRYVEIDETLCELFGIYAADGSSSPRNGVRLAIGNTNESLRDRYIDAFEAVFGIPAKHSEADDRVDEVKLVNRAAALAWEYVFGFDGETAVEKSVPDLVFDVSSSCQQAFLRGYLHGDGAVNESRIAWTTCSRDLASGLMYLLSAQGVMGSHSTTPPSALNAGYETNAEQHTVTVAARADLSRIRDVWEPHRNGDALVPKVNEGHNNPGARRYREISDDLVALSVREVSEVEPSSEYVYDFSVESDENFIAGMGGLCAHNTDADVDGAHIRTLLLTLLYRHMRPLIEAGYVYAAQPPLYRVRYRGNTYDAMTEADRDRIVEEKCNGNPTQVQRFKGLGEMNPDQLWETTMDPENRILKRITIEDAAAADRMFSVLMGDAVEPRKQFIKEHATDAEWVDI
;
A
#
# COMPACT_ATOMS: atom_id res chain seq x y z
N MET A 1 -39.12 18.06 -41.61
CA MET A 1 -39.29 19.34 -40.89
C MET A 1 -38.60 19.12 -39.55
N ALA A 2 -37.98 20.15 -38.95
CA ALA A 2 -37.71 20.06 -37.52
C ALA A 2 -39.05 20.32 -36.82
N ASP A 3 -39.42 19.50 -35.85
CA ASP A 3 -40.58 19.80 -35.01
C ASP A 3 -40.22 20.95 -34.06
N GLU A 4 -41.07 21.98 -34.03
CA GLU A 4 -40.87 23.13 -33.13
C GLU A 4 -41.15 22.68 -31.69
N THR A 5 -40.09 22.57 -30.88
CA THR A 5 -40.19 22.23 -29.45
C THR A 5 -40.82 23.39 -28.67
N ASP A 6 -42.12 23.28 -28.44
CA ASP A 6 -42.99 24.31 -27.85
C ASP A 6 -42.69 24.54 -26.35
N TYR A 7 -41.69 25.38 -26.06
CA TYR A 7 -41.29 25.79 -24.71
C TYR A 7 -42.31 26.77 -24.11
N GLY A 8 -43.48 26.23 -23.73
CA GLY A 8 -44.53 26.94 -23.01
C GLY A 8 -44.47 26.74 -21.49
N ALA A 9 -45.34 27.45 -20.76
CA ALA A 9 -45.41 27.39 -19.30
C ALA A 9 -45.66 25.98 -18.71
N GLY A 10 -46.20 25.04 -19.50
CA GLY A 10 -46.36 23.63 -19.10
C GLY A 10 -45.05 22.84 -19.02
N GLN A 11 -43.92 23.41 -19.46
CA GLN A 11 -42.57 22.86 -19.27
C GLN A 11 -41.90 23.34 -17.96
N ILE A 12 -42.57 24.24 -17.20
CA ILE A 12 -42.09 24.68 -15.89
C ILE A 12 -42.62 23.70 -14.83
N GLN A 13 -41.79 22.71 -14.49
CA GLN A 13 -42.08 21.81 -13.38
C GLN A 13 -41.73 22.50 -12.06
N VAL A 14 -42.72 22.59 -11.16
CA VAL A 14 -42.50 22.89 -9.74
C VAL A 14 -42.38 21.56 -9.00
N LEU A 15 -41.45 21.48 -8.06
CA LEU A 15 -41.29 20.35 -7.14
C LEU A 15 -41.76 20.82 -5.77
N GLU A 16 -42.72 20.11 -5.16
CA GLU A 16 -43.33 20.50 -3.88
C GLU A 16 -42.78 19.61 -2.75
N GLY A 17 -42.49 20.21 -1.59
CA GLY A 17 -41.92 19.52 -0.43
C GLY A 17 -40.60 18.79 -0.74
N LEU A 18 -40.45 17.59 -0.18
CA LEU A 18 -39.23 16.77 -0.28
C LEU A 18 -38.93 16.24 -1.70
N GLN A 19 -39.85 16.41 -2.66
CA GLN A 19 -39.59 16.08 -4.06
C GLN A 19 -38.42 16.88 -4.66
N ALA A 20 -38.16 18.09 -4.14
CA ALA A 20 -37.01 18.89 -4.53
C ALA A 20 -35.68 18.24 -4.10
N VAL A 21 -35.65 17.67 -2.89
CA VAL A 21 -34.51 16.96 -2.31
C VAL A 21 -34.24 15.68 -3.11
N ARG A 22 -35.24 14.78 -3.22
CA ARG A 22 -35.12 13.52 -3.98
C ARG A 22 -34.73 13.70 -5.43
N LYS A 23 -35.05 14.85 -6.05
CA LYS A 23 -34.67 15.12 -7.44
C LYS A 23 -33.28 15.74 -7.62
N ARG A 24 -32.67 16.25 -6.55
CA ARG A 24 -31.36 16.93 -6.53
C ARG A 24 -30.60 16.69 -5.20
N PRO A 25 -30.36 15.43 -4.79
CA PRO A 25 -29.79 15.08 -3.48
C PRO A 25 -28.46 15.80 -3.19
N ALA A 26 -27.54 15.81 -4.16
CA ALA A 26 -26.23 16.45 -4.06
C ALA A 26 -26.25 17.96 -3.69
N MET A 27 -27.37 18.69 -3.89
CA MET A 27 -27.48 20.08 -3.43
C MET A 27 -27.69 20.21 -1.91
N TYR A 28 -28.04 19.12 -1.23
CA TYR A 28 -28.32 19.06 0.20
C TYR A 28 -27.24 18.28 0.97
N ILE A 29 -26.77 17.16 0.39
CA ILE A 29 -25.80 16.24 1.02
C ILE A 29 -24.44 16.15 0.29
N GLY A 30 -24.19 17.02 -0.68
CA GLY A 30 -22.93 17.09 -1.44
C GLY A 30 -22.83 16.09 -2.61
N SER A 31 -23.11 14.81 -2.37
CA SER A 31 -22.93 13.72 -3.35
C SER A 31 -23.98 12.61 -3.19
N THR A 32 -23.96 11.62 -4.10
CA THR A 32 -24.75 10.36 -4.05
C THR A 32 -23.88 9.11 -3.92
N ASP A 33 -22.56 9.31 -3.78
CA ASP A 33 -21.57 8.31 -3.41
C ASP A 33 -21.64 7.97 -1.90
N GLY A 34 -20.74 7.10 -1.44
CA GLY A 34 -20.64 6.71 -0.02
C GLY A 34 -20.45 7.89 0.94
N ARG A 35 -19.88 9.03 0.53
CA ARG A 35 -19.72 10.20 1.40
C ARG A 35 -21.07 10.87 1.65
N GLY A 36 -21.92 10.92 0.63
CA GLY A 36 -23.30 11.40 0.74
C GLY A 36 -24.16 10.47 1.61
N LEU A 37 -23.94 9.15 1.51
CA LEU A 37 -24.60 8.15 2.36
C LEU A 37 -24.27 8.36 3.85
N HIS A 38 -22.97 8.42 4.20
CA HIS A 38 -22.53 8.66 5.58
C HIS A 38 -22.98 10.02 6.12
N HIS A 39 -23.11 11.03 5.25
CA HIS A 39 -23.64 12.35 5.64
C HIS A 39 -25.09 12.29 6.15
N LEU A 40 -25.89 11.28 5.77
CA LEU A 40 -27.21 11.06 6.37
C LEU A 40 -27.09 10.72 7.86
N VAL A 41 -26.17 9.83 8.25
CA VAL A 41 -25.93 9.47 9.66
C VAL A 41 -25.44 10.68 10.43
N TYR A 42 -24.50 11.45 9.87
CA TYR A 42 -23.97 12.66 10.50
C TYR A 42 -25.06 13.71 10.76
N GLU A 43 -25.93 14.01 9.79
CA GLU A 43 -27.03 14.97 10.00
C GLU A 43 -28.14 14.44 10.94
N VAL A 44 -28.15 13.16 11.33
CA VAL A 44 -28.96 12.68 12.48
C VAL A 44 -28.18 12.87 13.79
N VAL A 45 -26.95 12.35 13.89
CA VAL A 45 -26.08 12.42 15.08
C VAL A 45 -25.84 13.85 15.54
N ASP A 46 -25.63 14.80 14.63
CA ASP A 46 -25.48 16.24 14.94
C ASP A 46 -26.72 16.80 15.69
N ASN A 47 -27.92 16.18 15.61
CA ASN A 47 -29.06 16.60 16.42
C ASN A 47 -29.03 16.08 17.86
N SER A 48 -28.58 14.84 18.06
CA SER A 48 -28.39 14.26 19.39
C SER A 48 -27.23 14.95 20.10
N ILE A 49 -26.16 15.30 19.37
CA ILE A 49 -25.08 16.19 19.84
C ILE A 49 -25.63 17.59 20.21
N ASP A 50 -26.58 18.15 19.45
CA ASP A 50 -27.23 19.42 19.82
C ASP A 50 -28.11 19.29 21.10
N GLU A 51 -28.67 18.11 21.42
CA GLU A 51 -29.32 17.84 22.73
C GLU A 51 -28.29 17.69 23.86
N ALA A 52 -27.13 17.07 23.59
CA ALA A 52 -26.03 16.92 24.53
C ALA A 52 -25.38 18.28 24.88
N LEU A 53 -25.14 19.13 23.87
CA LEU A 53 -24.72 20.53 24.04
C LEU A 53 -25.75 21.38 24.82
N ALA A 54 -27.02 20.99 24.80
CA ALA A 54 -28.06 21.61 25.63
C ALA A 54 -28.11 21.08 27.08
N GLY A 55 -27.30 20.06 27.41
CA GLY A 55 -27.20 19.47 28.74
C GLY A 55 -28.31 18.48 29.09
N TYR A 56 -28.84 17.75 28.10
CA TYR A 56 -29.96 16.82 28.27
C TYR A 56 -29.72 15.40 27.74
N CYS A 57 -28.58 15.13 27.12
CA CYS A 57 -28.19 13.83 26.57
C CYS A 57 -26.75 13.54 27.00
N ASP A 58 -26.47 12.36 27.54
CA ASP A 58 -25.12 11.88 27.86
C ASP A 58 -24.74 10.54 27.21
N HIS A 59 -25.68 9.83 26.54
CA HIS A 59 -25.39 8.64 25.74
C HIS A 59 -26.07 8.69 24.36
N ILE A 60 -25.25 8.63 23.30
CA ILE A 60 -25.67 8.42 21.91
C ILE A 60 -25.28 7.01 21.48
N GLU A 61 -26.17 6.33 20.77
CA GLU A 61 -25.95 4.97 20.26
C GLU A 61 -26.22 4.94 18.75
N VAL A 62 -25.26 4.43 17.99
CA VAL A 62 -25.34 4.28 16.53
C VAL A 62 -25.18 2.80 16.20
N THR A 63 -26.15 2.21 15.51
CA THR A 63 -26.15 0.79 15.15
C THR A 63 -26.28 0.63 13.65
N ILE A 64 -25.38 -0.13 13.04
CA ILE A 64 -25.50 -0.62 11.67
C ILE A 64 -26.15 -2.01 11.73
N HIS A 65 -27.25 -2.19 11.01
CA HIS A 65 -28.10 -3.40 11.10
C HIS A 65 -27.80 -4.41 9.99
N ASP A 66 -28.10 -5.69 10.24
CA ASP A 66 -28.01 -6.78 9.26
C ASP A 66 -28.86 -6.55 8.00
N ASP A 67 -29.96 -5.79 8.12
CA ASP A 67 -30.86 -5.40 7.03
C ASP A 67 -30.44 -4.15 6.24
N GLY A 68 -29.25 -3.60 6.50
CA GLY A 68 -28.68 -2.45 5.78
C GLY A 68 -29.25 -1.08 6.19
N SER A 69 -29.96 -1.00 7.32
CA SER A 69 -30.29 0.28 7.95
C SER A 69 -29.23 0.75 8.94
N VAL A 70 -29.29 2.05 9.28
CA VAL A 70 -28.66 2.60 10.47
C VAL A 70 -29.73 3.14 11.41
N SER A 71 -29.58 2.89 12.70
CA SER A 71 -30.29 3.62 13.76
C SER A 71 -29.35 4.54 14.51
N VAL A 72 -29.85 5.71 14.89
CA VAL A 72 -29.24 6.61 15.88
C VAL A 72 -30.24 6.81 17.00
N ALA A 73 -29.83 6.58 18.24
CA ALA A 73 -30.61 6.79 19.44
C ALA A 73 -29.92 7.76 20.42
N ASP A 74 -30.73 8.53 21.15
CA ASP A 74 -30.32 9.40 22.25
C ASP A 74 -31.20 9.23 23.49
N ASP A 75 -30.66 9.59 24.66
CA ASP A 75 -31.33 9.73 25.96
C ASP A 75 -31.98 11.12 26.17
N GLY A 76 -32.01 11.96 25.13
CA GLY A 76 -32.34 13.37 25.16
C GLY A 76 -33.79 13.71 25.59
N ARG A 77 -34.22 14.96 25.36
CA ARG A 77 -35.58 15.41 25.75
C ARG A 77 -36.71 14.75 24.94
N GLY A 78 -36.36 13.97 23.91
CA GLY A 78 -37.27 13.45 22.89
C GLY A 78 -37.85 14.54 21.99
N ILE A 79 -38.05 14.24 20.71
CA ILE A 79 -38.72 15.16 19.76
C ILE A 79 -40.15 15.54 20.26
N PRO A 80 -40.64 16.78 20.07
CA PRO A 80 -42.03 17.12 20.40
C PRO A 80 -43.05 16.31 19.60
N VAL A 81 -44.05 15.75 20.29
CA VAL A 81 -45.10 14.87 19.74
C VAL A 81 -46.49 15.52 19.70
N ASP A 82 -46.63 16.72 20.23
CA ASP A 82 -47.86 17.51 20.25
C ASP A 82 -48.18 18.14 18.88
N THR A 83 -49.45 18.54 18.69
CA THR A 83 -49.95 19.04 17.40
C THR A 83 -49.51 20.49 17.15
N HIS A 84 -48.76 20.71 16.05
CA HIS A 84 -48.25 22.03 15.68
C HIS A 84 -49.37 22.96 15.17
N GLU A 85 -49.55 24.12 15.83
CA GLU A 85 -50.71 25.01 15.62
C GLU A 85 -50.92 25.48 14.16
N GLU A 86 -49.85 25.61 13.36
CA GLU A 86 -49.94 26.06 11.95
C GLU A 86 -50.24 24.93 10.95
N TYR A 87 -49.83 23.69 11.25
CA TYR A 87 -49.87 22.57 10.29
C TYR A 87 -50.96 21.52 10.61
N ASP A 88 -51.57 21.58 11.79
CA ASP A 88 -52.63 20.67 12.27
C ASP A 88 -52.20 19.18 12.25
N ARG A 89 -50.90 18.93 12.53
CA ARG A 89 -50.18 17.64 12.48
C ARG A 89 -49.23 17.52 13.69
N PRO A 90 -48.81 16.31 14.10
CA PRO A 90 -47.78 16.13 15.13
C PRO A 90 -46.48 16.85 14.76
N ALA A 91 -45.81 17.48 15.73
CA ALA A 91 -44.58 18.24 15.46
C ALA A 91 -43.43 17.35 14.90
N VAL A 92 -43.35 16.09 15.31
CA VAL A 92 -42.46 15.06 14.71
C VAL A 92 -42.74 14.85 13.21
N GLU A 93 -44.01 14.83 12.78
CA GLU A 93 -44.36 14.72 11.35
C GLU A 93 -43.92 15.99 10.59
N VAL A 94 -44.13 17.17 11.19
CA VAL A 94 -43.76 18.46 10.58
C VAL A 94 -42.26 18.55 10.32
N ILE A 95 -41.40 18.25 11.30
CA ILE A 95 -39.94 18.35 11.11
C ILE A 95 -39.39 17.26 10.17
N MET A 96 -40.07 16.14 10.01
CA MET A 96 -39.68 15.08 9.08
C MET A 96 -40.14 15.35 7.64
N THR A 97 -41.19 16.16 7.42
CA THR A 97 -41.82 16.36 6.09
C THR A 97 -41.68 17.78 5.53
N VAL A 98 -41.31 18.77 6.34
CA VAL A 98 -41.22 20.18 5.94
C VAL A 98 -39.78 20.69 6.04
N LEU A 99 -39.22 21.11 4.89
CA LEU A 99 -37.93 21.81 4.84
C LEU A 99 -37.99 23.12 5.63
N HIS A 100 -36.93 23.40 6.39
CA HIS A 100 -36.81 24.56 7.28
C HIS A 100 -37.82 24.56 8.45
N ALA A 101 -38.16 23.38 8.97
CA ALA A 101 -38.91 23.22 10.21
C ALA A 101 -38.01 22.66 11.33
N GLY A 102 -38.03 23.30 12.50
CA GLY A 102 -37.25 22.86 13.65
C GLY A 102 -37.16 23.88 14.78
N GLY A 103 -36.83 23.43 15.99
CA GLY A 103 -36.70 24.29 17.18
C GLY A 103 -35.42 25.13 17.26
N LYS A 104 -34.56 25.09 16.22
CA LYS A 104 -33.20 25.66 16.21
C LYS A 104 -33.12 27.11 15.69
N PHE A 105 -34.24 27.70 15.25
CA PHE A 105 -34.30 29.09 14.72
C PHE A 105 -34.48 30.19 15.79
N ASP A 106 -34.47 29.84 17.07
CA ASP A 106 -34.79 30.76 18.17
C ASP A 106 -34.00 30.32 19.41
N ASN A 107 -33.06 31.14 19.89
CA ASN A 107 -32.03 30.83 20.92
C ASN A 107 -32.60 30.59 22.35
N LYS A 108 -33.79 30.01 22.46
CA LYS A 108 -34.50 29.65 23.70
C LYS A 108 -34.47 28.15 23.98
N SER A 109 -34.35 27.33 22.94
CA SER A 109 -34.44 25.85 23.00
C SER A 109 -33.06 25.17 23.05
N TYR A 110 -32.09 25.80 22.38
CA TYR A 110 -30.68 25.47 22.31
C TYR A 110 -29.90 26.79 22.47
N GLN A 111 -28.78 26.77 23.18
CA GLN A 111 -27.94 27.96 23.39
C GLN A 111 -26.76 28.01 22.40
N VAL A 112 -26.23 26.85 22.03
CA VAL A 112 -25.21 26.60 21.01
C VAL A 112 -25.71 25.40 20.19
N SER A 113 -25.56 25.42 18.87
CA SER A 113 -25.96 24.29 18.01
C SER A 113 -25.29 24.30 16.63
N GLY A 114 -25.08 23.12 16.03
CA GLY A 114 -24.59 22.95 14.67
C GLY A 114 -25.70 22.94 13.60
N GLY A 115 -26.94 22.59 13.99
CA GLY A 115 -28.08 22.39 13.09
C GLY A 115 -28.85 23.66 12.65
N LEU A 116 -28.17 24.66 12.08
CA LEU A 116 -28.74 26.00 11.80
C LEU A 116 -29.95 26.05 10.84
N HIS A 117 -30.03 25.13 9.88
CA HIS A 117 -30.88 25.31 8.68
C HIS A 117 -32.24 24.61 8.74
N GLY A 118 -32.49 23.75 9.75
CA GLY A 118 -33.75 23.01 9.91
C GLY A 118 -34.11 22.10 8.73
N VAL A 119 -33.12 21.45 8.10
CA VAL A 119 -33.34 20.56 6.95
C VAL A 119 -32.83 19.13 7.15
N GLY A 120 -31.82 18.89 8.01
CA GLY A 120 -31.13 17.59 8.17
C GLY A 120 -32.04 16.36 8.17
N VAL A 121 -32.80 16.15 9.26
CA VAL A 121 -33.69 14.98 9.37
C VAL A 121 -34.76 14.89 8.27
N SER A 122 -35.24 16.02 7.74
CA SER A 122 -36.18 16.02 6.60
C SER A 122 -35.51 15.61 5.28
N VAL A 123 -34.21 15.86 5.12
CA VAL A 123 -33.39 15.37 4.00
C VAL A 123 -33.07 13.89 4.18
N VAL A 124 -32.77 13.42 5.38
CA VAL A 124 -32.62 11.99 5.69
C VAL A 124 -33.92 11.23 5.36
N ASN A 125 -35.07 11.72 5.85
CA ASN A 125 -36.37 11.15 5.50
C ASN A 125 -36.68 11.19 3.99
N ALA A 126 -36.30 12.27 3.31
CA ALA A 126 -36.46 12.36 1.85
C ALA A 126 -35.62 11.31 1.10
N LEU A 127 -34.38 11.08 1.53
CA LEU A 127 -33.40 10.24 0.82
C LEU A 127 -33.37 8.78 1.31
N ALA A 128 -34.12 8.47 2.36
CA ALA A 128 -34.44 7.11 2.78
C ALA A 128 -35.50 6.46 1.87
N LYS A 129 -35.47 5.13 1.83
CA LYS A 129 -36.52 4.24 1.31
C LYS A 129 -37.64 4.13 2.34
N SER A 130 -37.27 3.80 3.57
CA SER A 130 -38.14 3.77 4.75
C SER A 130 -37.43 4.48 5.91
N LEU A 131 -38.18 5.18 6.75
CA LEU A 131 -37.69 5.77 8.00
C LEU A 131 -38.70 5.55 9.13
N GLU A 132 -38.21 5.08 10.26
CA GLU A 132 -38.96 4.86 11.50
C GLU A 132 -38.42 5.80 12.59
N VAL A 133 -39.33 6.44 13.34
CA VAL A 133 -39.01 7.29 14.49
C VAL A 133 -39.70 6.73 15.72
N GLU A 134 -38.93 6.45 16.77
CA GLU A 134 -39.45 6.23 18.12
C GLU A 134 -39.14 7.46 19.01
N VAL A 135 -40.09 7.85 19.86
CA VAL A 135 -39.94 8.98 20.78
C VAL A 135 -40.42 8.60 22.18
N ARG A 136 -39.51 8.68 23.15
CA ARG A 136 -39.76 8.45 24.58
C ARG A 136 -40.01 9.81 25.24
N ARG A 137 -41.27 10.24 25.34
CA ARG A 137 -41.64 11.59 25.83
C ARG A 137 -43.00 11.64 26.51
N ASP A 138 -43.14 12.55 27.48
CA ASP A 138 -44.35 12.79 28.27
C ASP A 138 -44.92 11.52 28.95
N GLY A 139 -44.03 10.60 29.34
CA GLY A 139 -44.37 9.33 29.98
C GLY A 139 -44.93 8.27 29.04
N SER A 140 -44.72 8.40 27.73
CA SER A 140 -45.14 7.40 26.72
C SER A 140 -44.10 7.19 25.62
N LEU A 141 -44.14 5.99 25.03
CA LEU A 141 -43.47 5.66 23.78
C LEU A 141 -44.43 5.96 22.62
N TRP A 142 -43.96 6.77 21.68
CA TRP A 142 -44.64 7.13 20.44
C TRP A 142 -43.84 6.62 19.26
N THR A 143 -44.51 6.19 18.19
CA THR A 143 -43.84 5.80 16.94
C THR A 143 -44.49 6.42 15.70
N HIS A 144 -43.70 6.59 14.64
CA HIS A 144 -44.13 7.05 13.32
C HIS A 144 -43.24 6.45 12.23
N SER A 145 -43.83 5.93 11.16
CA SER A 145 -43.12 5.49 9.94
C SER A 145 -43.38 6.41 8.74
N PHE A 146 -42.43 6.43 7.80
CA PHE A 146 -42.45 7.20 6.55
C PHE A 146 -41.91 6.34 5.40
N ASP A 147 -42.57 6.38 4.24
CA ASP A 147 -42.08 5.80 2.97
C ASP A 147 -41.60 6.95 2.08
N ARG A 148 -40.31 6.94 1.72
CA ARG A 148 -39.70 7.87 0.75
C ARG A 148 -39.96 9.37 1.01
N GLY A 149 -40.10 9.74 2.29
CA GLY A 149 -40.38 11.10 2.76
C GLY A 149 -41.88 11.44 2.94
N GLU A 150 -42.81 10.54 2.59
CA GLU A 150 -44.24 10.71 2.86
C GLU A 150 -44.66 9.90 4.11
N PRO A 151 -45.46 10.48 5.04
CA PRO A 151 -45.88 9.79 6.26
C PRO A 151 -46.86 8.66 5.97
N GLU A 152 -46.65 7.49 6.56
CA GLU A 152 -47.55 6.35 6.35
C GLU A 152 -48.96 6.59 6.93
N PRO A 153 -50.04 6.16 6.24
CA PRO A 153 -51.41 6.36 6.71
C PRO A 153 -51.69 5.70 8.08
N ASP A 154 -52.25 6.48 9.01
CA ASP A 154 -52.56 6.08 10.40
C ASP A 154 -51.33 5.60 11.23
N ALA A 155 -50.09 5.87 10.80
CA ALA A 155 -48.88 5.33 11.43
C ALA A 155 -48.45 6.04 12.74
N PHE A 156 -48.76 7.33 12.93
CA PHE A 156 -48.43 8.04 14.17
C PHE A 156 -49.27 7.52 15.35
N GLN A 157 -48.64 6.84 16.30
CA GLN A 157 -49.33 6.15 17.39
C GLN A 157 -48.62 6.24 18.75
N GLN A 158 -49.41 6.24 19.82
CA GLN A 158 -48.95 6.03 21.19
C GLN A 158 -48.92 4.52 21.45
N VAL A 159 -47.74 3.90 21.46
CA VAL A 159 -47.58 2.44 21.57
C VAL A 159 -47.86 1.97 23.00
N ARG A 160 -47.26 2.64 23.99
CA ARG A 160 -47.37 2.30 25.41
C ARG A 160 -47.00 3.49 26.31
N SER A 161 -47.33 3.39 27.59
CA SER A 161 -46.66 4.20 28.63
C SER A 161 -45.22 3.73 28.82
N LEU A 162 -44.33 4.61 29.26
CA LEU A 162 -42.97 4.24 29.66
C LEU A 162 -42.99 3.43 30.96
N GLU A 163 -42.01 2.56 31.14
CA GLU A 163 -41.78 1.82 32.38
C GLU A 163 -41.11 2.71 33.46
N PRO A 164 -41.11 2.32 34.75
CA PRO A 164 -40.67 3.21 35.84
C PRO A 164 -39.20 3.62 35.81
N ASP A 165 -38.37 2.83 35.15
CA ASP A 165 -36.92 2.97 35.04
C ASP A 165 -36.50 3.22 33.57
N GLU A 166 -37.43 3.71 32.73
CA GLU A 166 -37.22 3.95 31.29
C GLU A 166 -37.14 5.45 30.98
N GLU A 167 -36.03 5.85 30.35
CA GLU A 167 -35.64 7.26 30.18
C GLU A 167 -36.25 7.91 28.94
N THR A 168 -36.09 9.23 28.81
CA THR A 168 -36.54 9.98 27.63
C THR A 168 -35.60 9.78 26.44
N GLY A 169 -35.97 10.33 25.28
CA GLY A 169 -35.08 10.39 24.13
C GLY A 169 -35.76 10.07 22.81
N THR A 170 -34.94 9.94 21.77
CA THR A 170 -35.33 9.72 20.39
C THR A 170 -34.57 8.52 19.83
N GLN A 171 -35.20 7.73 18.96
CA GLN A 171 -34.49 6.84 18.04
C GLN A 171 -35.00 7.11 16.62
N ILE A 172 -34.08 7.25 15.67
CA ILE A 172 -34.37 7.36 14.24
C ILE A 172 -33.63 6.22 13.53
N ARG A 173 -34.38 5.32 12.88
CA ARG A 173 -33.84 4.22 12.06
C ARG A 173 -34.23 4.44 10.61
N PHE A 174 -33.28 4.36 9.69
CA PHE A 174 -33.55 4.60 8.27
C PHE A 174 -32.81 3.61 7.36
N TRP A 175 -33.48 3.24 6.28
CA TRP A 175 -32.92 2.46 5.17
C TRP A 175 -32.65 3.42 4.02
N PRO A 176 -31.42 3.57 3.51
CA PRO A 176 -31.12 4.45 2.39
C PRO A 176 -31.83 4.00 1.10
N ASP A 177 -32.09 4.93 0.18
CA ASP A 177 -32.82 4.61 -1.04
C ASP A 177 -31.92 4.18 -2.21
N GLU A 178 -32.05 2.90 -2.59
CA GLU A 178 -31.39 2.25 -3.74
C GLU A 178 -31.72 2.90 -5.11
N ASP A 179 -32.83 3.66 -5.21
CA ASP A 179 -33.15 4.48 -6.40
C ASP A 179 -32.37 5.82 -6.44
N ILE A 180 -31.57 6.14 -5.40
CA ILE A 180 -30.93 7.46 -5.20
C ILE A 180 -29.41 7.36 -5.01
N PHE A 181 -28.93 6.43 -4.18
CA PHE A 181 -27.50 6.29 -3.86
C PHE A 181 -26.82 5.26 -4.76
N GLU A 182 -25.53 5.46 -4.99
CA GLU A 182 -24.67 4.55 -5.77
C GLU A 182 -24.25 3.32 -4.96
N THR A 183 -24.25 3.43 -3.62
CA THR A 183 -24.15 2.33 -2.65
C THR A 183 -25.10 2.58 -1.48
N THR A 184 -25.59 1.51 -0.86
CA THR A 184 -26.38 1.54 0.38
C THR A 184 -25.62 0.98 1.59
N GLU A 185 -24.35 0.61 1.43
CA GLU A 185 -23.56 -0.02 2.48
C GLU A 185 -22.81 1.03 3.31
N PHE A 186 -23.03 1.02 4.62
CA PHE A 186 -22.32 1.88 5.56
C PHE A 186 -20.98 1.26 5.96
N THR A 187 -19.94 2.08 5.99
CA THR A 187 -18.56 1.72 6.30
C THR A 187 -18.27 2.01 7.78
N TYR A 188 -18.09 0.97 8.58
CA TYR A 188 -17.92 1.07 10.03
C TYR A 188 -16.83 2.10 10.43
N SER A 189 -15.62 1.96 9.87
CA SER A 189 -14.48 2.85 10.16
C SER A 189 -14.72 4.33 9.84
N THR A 190 -15.55 4.63 8.83
CA THR A 190 -15.91 6.01 8.45
C THR A 190 -16.84 6.64 9.49
N LEU A 191 -17.78 5.87 10.03
CA LEU A 191 -18.58 6.31 11.19
C LEU A 191 -17.71 6.39 12.45
N ALA A 192 -16.93 5.34 12.76
CA ALA A 192 -16.07 5.26 13.94
C ALA A 192 -15.16 6.49 14.07
N ASN A 193 -14.45 6.87 13.00
CA ASN A 193 -13.55 8.03 13.01
C ASN A 193 -14.31 9.36 13.27
N ARG A 194 -15.50 9.57 12.69
CA ARG A 194 -16.30 10.79 12.94
C ARG A 194 -16.97 10.80 14.32
N LEU A 195 -17.40 9.65 14.83
CA LEU A 195 -17.96 9.52 16.18
C LEU A 195 -16.87 9.71 17.24
N ARG A 196 -15.65 9.23 17.00
CA ARG A 196 -14.46 9.50 17.83
C ARG A 196 -14.11 10.99 17.87
N GLU A 197 -14.10 11.71 16.72
CA GLU A 197 -13.98 13.18 16.69
C GLU A 197 -15.05 13.85 17.58
N LEU A 198 -16.30 13.41 17.47
CA LEU A 198 -17.43 14.01 18.20
C LEU A 198 -17.35 13.75 19.71
N ALA A 199 -16.93 12.57 20.14
CA ALA A 199 -16.71 12.25 21.56
C ALA A 199 -15.57 13.11 22.15
N PHE A 200 -14.47 13.32 21.42
CA PHE A 200 -13.40 14.24 21.86
C PHE A 200 -13.86 15.71 22.00
N LEU A 201 -14.79 16.15 21.15
CA LEU A 201 -15.32 17.53 21.17
C LEU A 201 -16.41 17.75 22.25
N ASN A 202 -17.00 16.67 22.75
CA ASN A 202 -18.09 16.68 23.74
C ASN A 202 -17.69 15.82 24.95
N SER A 203 -16.72 16.31 25.73
CA SER A 203 -16.17 15.61 26.89
C SER A 203 -17.26 15.09 27.84
N GLY A 204 -17.21 13.79 28.15
CA GLY A 204 -18.18 13.11 29.00
C GLY A 204 -19.47 12.64 28.31
N VAL A 205 -19.68 12.91 27.02
CA VAL A 205 -20.76 12.26 26.23
C VAL A 205 -20.25 10.91 25.73
N LYS A 206 -20.95 9.83 26.09
CA LYS A 206 -20.68 8.48 25.57
C LYS A 206 -21.28 8.36 24.18
N ILE A 207 -20.48 7.89 23.22
CA ILE A 207 -20.95 7.51 21.89
C ILE A 207 -20.59 6.04 21.64
N THR A 208 -21.60 5.19 21.49
CA THR A 208 -21.41 3.78 21.08
C THR A 208 -21.66 3.65 19.58
N LEU A 209 -20.80 2.89 18.90
CA LEU A 209 -21.02 2.41 17.54
C LEU A 209 -21.04 0.88 17.58
N THR A 210 -22.07 0.26 17.03
CA THR A 210 -22.24 -1.20 16.96
C THR A 210 -22.56 -1.62 15.53
N ASP A 211 -22.06 -2.77 15.09
CA ASP A 211 -22.33 -3.35 13.78
C ASP A 211 -22.81 -4.80 13.90
N ASP A 212 -24.12 -4.98 13.73
CA ASP A 212 -24.80 -6.28 13.84
C ASP A 212 -24.41 -7.25 12.70
N ARG A 213 -23.63 -6.79 11.70
CA ARG A 213 -23.16 -7.61 10.57
C ARG A 213 -21.98 -8.50 10.94
N ASN A 214 -21.15 -8.08 11.90
CA ASN A 214 -19.90 -8.75 12.28
C ASN A 214 -19.66 -8.83 13.80
N ASP A 215 -20.65 -8.48 14.64
CA ASP A 215 -20.56 -8.43 16.11
C ASP A 215 -19.47 -7.46 16.63
N GLU A 216 -19.22 -6.34 15.92
CA GLU A 216 -18.23 -5.31 16.27
C GLU A 216 -18.84 -4.16 17.10
N GLU A 217 -18.17 -3.71 18.17
CA GLU A 217 -18.62 -2.60 19.03
C GLU A 217 -17.45 -1.72 19.48
N ASP A 218 -17.54 -0.41 19.21
CA ASP A 218 -16.71 0.65 19.79
C ASP A 218 -17.50 1.47 20.81
N VAL A 219 -16.81 1.90 21.88
CA VAL A 219 -17.35 2.83 22.87
C VAL A 219 -16.41 4.02 23.05
N PHE A 220 -16.78 5.15 22.46
CA PHE A 220 -16.05 6.41 22.57
C PHE A 220 -16.56 7.20 23.79
N LEU A 221 -15.70 7.37 24.81
CA LEU A 221 -15.95 8.21 25.96
C LEU A 221 -14.62 8.84 26.41
N TYR A 222 -14.53 10.16 26.30
CA TYR A 222 -13.29 10.92 26.55
C TYR A 222 -13.56 12.01 27.59
N ASP A 223 -12.91 11.91 28.75
CA ASP A 223 -13.04 12.89 29.84
C ASP A 223 -12.06 14.08 29.65
N GLY A 224 -10.93 13.88 28.97
CA GLY A 224 -9.94 14.92 28.69
C GLY A 224 -10.22 15.76 27.44
N GLY A 225 -11.26 15.41 26.68
CA GLY A 225 -11.75 16.17 25.52
C GLY A 225 -10.66 16.43 24.47
N ILE A 226 -10.55 17.68 23.99
CA ILE A 226 -9.59 18.03 22.93
C ILE A 226 -8.10 17.88 23.33
N LYS A 227 -7.76 17.67 24.60
CA LYS A 227 -6.40 17.28 25.00
C LYS A 227 -6.07 15.85 24.54
N GLU A 228 -6.99 14.93 24.80
CA GLU A 228 -6.86 13.53 24.40
C GLU A 228 -6.90 13.41 22.87
N PHE A 229 -7.63 14.31 22.19
CA PHE A 229 -7.57 14.43 20.74
C PHE A 229 -6.18 14.85 20.22
N VAL A 230 -5.50 15.81 20.87
CA VAL A 230 -4.12 16.20 20.49
C VAL A 230 -3.13 15.08 20.78
N HIS A 231 -3.31 14.31 21.86
CA HIS A 231 -2.49 13.12 22.11
C HIS A 231 -2.70 12.06 21.01
N TYR A 232 -3.95 11.73 20.66
CA TYR A 232 -4.28 10.81 19.56
C TYR A 232 -3.71 11.27 18.21
N LEU A 233 -3.83 12.57 17.88
CA LEU A 233 -3.22 13.17 16.69
C LEU A 233 -1.68 13.19 16.69
N ASN A 234 -1.04 12.81 17.79
CA ASN A 234 0.42 12.74 17.97
C ASN A 234 0.93 11.34 18.33
N GLU A 235 0.08 10.31 18.32
CA GLU A 235 0.44 8.94 18.76
C GLU A 235 1.63 8.34 17.97
N THR A 236 1.80 8.76 16.71
CA THR A 236 2.89 8.35 15.82
C THR A 236 4.05 9.35 15.69
N LYS A 237 4.06 10.45 16.47
CA LYS A 237 5.05 11.55 16.36
C LYS A 237 5.84 11.73 17.65
N THR A 238 7.04 12.30 17.60
CA THR A 238 7.78 12.64 18.82
C THR A 238 7.36 14.02 19.35
N PRO A 239 6.68 14.14 20.51
CA PRO A 239 6.42 15.44 21.11
C PRO A 239 7.70 16.04 21.73
N ILE A 240 7.95 17.34 21.54
CA ILE A 240 9.11 18.03 22.16
C ILE A 240 8.84 18.46 23.61
N HIS A 241 7.61 18.30 24.10
CA HIS A 241 7.20 18.51 25.48
C HIS A 241 6.05 17.57 25.87
N GLU A 242 6.09 17.00 27.08
CA GLU A 242 5.17 15.93 27.52
C GLU A 242 3.72 16.42 27.67
N GLU A 243 3.50 17.56 28.35
CA GLU A 243 2.14 18.08 28.59
C GLU A 243 1.58 18.83 27.37
N VAL A 244 0.35 18.51 26.97
CA VAL A 244 -0.43 19.27 25.98
C VAL A 244 -0.86 20.60 26.59
N ILE A 245 -0.47 21.70 25.95
CA ILE A 245 -0.86 23.06 26.35
C ILE A 245 -2.36 23.22 26.08
N TYR A 246 -3.12 23.64 27.08
CA TYR A 246 -4.58 23.75 26.98
C TYR A 246 -5.08 25.11 27.48
N LEU A 247 -5.91 25.74 26.66
CA LEU A 247 -6.50 27.06 26.87
C LEU A 247 -8.03 26.90 26.84
N ASP A 248 -8.73 27.58 27.75
CA ASP A 248 -10.18 27.51 27.96
C ASP A 248 -10.65 28.87 28.50
N ASP A 249 -11.55 29.53 27.77
CA ASP A 249 -12.01 30.89 28.03
C ASP A 249 -13.42 31.13 27.43
N GLU A 250 -14.17 32.11 27.96
CA GLU A 250 -15.52 32.47 27.48
C GLU A 250 -15.73 33.99 27.50
N GLU A 251 -15.85 34.61 26.31
CA GLU A 251 -16.20 36.03 26.15
C GLU A 251 -17.50 36.19 25.33
N ASP A 252 -18.38 37.12 25.72
CA ASP A 252 -19.66 37.41 25.06
C ASP A 252 -20.57 36.16 24.79
N ASN A 253 -20.51 35.15 25.65
CA ASN A 253 -21.18 33.83 25.54
C ASN A 253 -20.64 32.96 24.38
N ILE A 254 -19.36 33.12 24.04
CA ILE A 254 -18.63 32.36 23.03
C ILE A 254 -17.46 31.69 23.75
N ALA A 255 -17.57 30.37 23.96
CA ALA A 255 -16.51 29.59 24.59
C ALA A 255 -15.45 29.17 23.56
N VAL A 256 -14.19 29.17 23.97
CA VAL A 256 -13.01 28.90 23.14
C VAL A 256 -12.10 27.91 23.86
N GLU A 257 -12.01 26.70 23.31
CA GLU A 257 -11.15 25.62 23.81
C GLU A 257 -10.02 25.39 22.81
N ILE A 258 -8.77 25.41 23.25
CA ILE A 258 -7.60 25.21 22.38
C ILE A 258 -6.60 24.26 23.03
N ALA A 259 -6.26 23.18 22.33
CA ALA A 259 -5.19 22.25 22.72
C ALA A 259 -4.03 22.35 21.72
N ILE A 260 -2.78 22.34 22.20
CA ILE A 260 -1.56 22.55 21.40
C ILE A 260 -0.43 21.66 21.91
N GLN A 261 0.28 20.98 21.01
CA GLN A 261 1.54 20.31 21.32
C GLN A 261 2.50 20.40 20.12
N ALA A 262 3.75 20.77 20.40
CA ALA A 262 4.81 20.80 19.41
C ALA A 262 5.53 19.44 19.33
N THR A 263 5.94 19.08 18.11
CA THR A 263 6.60 17.83 17.74
C THR A 263 7.92 18.13 17.01
N ASP A 264 8.78 17.13 16.89
CA ASP A 264 10.03 17.20 16.13
C ASP A 264 9.82 17.32 14.61
N GLU A 265 8.66 16.88 14.13
CA GLU A 265 8.16 16.96 12.74
C GLU A 265 8.38 18.27 11.98
N LEU A 266 8.43 18.18 10.65
CA LEU A 266 8.49 19.36 9.78
C LEU A 266 7.10 19.93 9.48
N GLN A 267 6.08 19.09 9.34
CA GLN A 267 4.69 19.54 9.14
C GLN A 267 3.96 19.73 10.47
N GLY A 268 3.03 20.69 10.50
CA GLY A 268 2.14 20.94 11.63
C GLY A 268 0.68 20.83 11.20
N SER A 269 -0.14 20.13 12.00
CA SER A 269 -1.58 19.97 11.73
C SER A 269 -2.42 20.86 12.65
N ILE A 270 -3.32 21.66 12.08
CA ILE A 270 -4.20 22.54 12.87
C ILE A 270 -5.66 22.27 12.48
N HIS A 271 -6.37 21.56 13.34
CA HIS A 271 -7.77 21.20 13.19
C HIS A 271 -8.62 22.31 13.81
N ALA A 272 -9.64 22.79 13.10
CA ALA A 272 -10.45 23.95 13.49
C ALA A 272 -11.94 23.62 13.47
N PHE A 273 -12.62 23.81 14.60
CA PHE A 273 -14.01 23.46 14.80
C PHE A 273 -14.85 24.65 15.26
N ALA A 274 -16.09 24.72 14.78
CA ALA A 274 -17.11 25.65 15.24
C ALA A 274 -18.41 24.89 15.48
N ASN A 275 -18.90 24.85 16.72
CA ASN A 275 -20.06 24.04 17.15
C ASN A 275 -19.95 22.58 16.66
N ASN A 276 -18.82 21.93 16.97
CA ASN A 276 -18.48 20.54 16.61
C ASN A 276 -18.37 20.22 15.10
N ILE A 277 -18.54 21.22 14.24
CA ILE A 277 -18.37 21.12 12.79
C ILE A 277 -16.93 21.44 12.42
N ASN A 278 -16.28 20.55 11.65
CA ASN A 278 -14.92 20.72 11.16
C ASN A 278 -14.87 21.78 10.04
N THR A 279 -14.32 22.94 10.35
CA THR A 279 -14.13 24.05 9.40
C THR A 279 -12.85 23.83 8.59
N ARG A 280 -12.94 22.99 7.56
CA ARG A 280 -11.79 22.58 6.71
C ARG A 280 -11.09 23.75 6.00
N GLU A 281 -11.78 24.85 5.73
CA GLU A 281 -11.19 26.09 5.18
C GLU A 281 -10.82 27.12 6.28
N GLY A 282 -11.02 26.76 7.55
CA GLY A 282 -10.76 27.59 8.72
C GLY A 282 -11.79 28.71 8.89
N GLY A 283 -11.30 29.94 9.02
CA GLY A 283 -12.15 31.13 9.21
C GLY A 283 -11.59 32.12 10.22
N THR A 284 -12.48 32.89 10.84
CA THR A 284 -12.14 33.98 11.76
C THR A 284 -11.46 33.50 13.04
N HIS A 285 -11.95 32.44 13.67
CA HIS A 285 -11.31 31.74 14.79
C HIS A 285 -9.87 31.31 14.49
N LEU A 286 -9.64 30.50 13.46
CA LEU A 286 -8.31 30.04 13.04
C LEU A 286 -7.37 31.20 12.69
N THR A 287 -7.90 32.30 12.16
CA THR A 287 -7.15 33.53 11.89
C THR A 287 -6.71 34.24 13.18
N GLY A 288 -7.58 34.30 14.19
CA GLY A 288 -7.26 34.84 15.51
C GLY A 288 -6.17 34.03 16.20
N PHE A 289 -6.34 32.71 16.27
CA PHE A 289 -5.36 31.77 16.84
C PHE A 289 -3.99 31.91 16.18
N LYS A 290 -3.91 31.81 14.83
CA LYS A 290 -2.65 31.95 14.09
C LYS A 290 -1.97 33.31 14.29
N THR A 291 -2.74 34.37 14.52
CA THR A 291 -2.21 35.72 14.82
C THR A 291 -1.63 35.79 16.23
N ALA A 292 -2.38 35.34 17.24
CA ALA A 292 -1.96 35.38 18.63
C ALA A 292 -0.77 34.45 18.93
N LEU A 293 -0.81 33.20 18.46
CA LEU A 293 0.28 32.23 18.59
C LEU A 293 1.62 32.80 18.09
N THR A 294 1.62 33.35 16.87
CA THR A 294 2.81 33.98 16.26
C THR A 294 3.35 35.10 17.14
N ARG A 295 2.47 35.87 17.78
CA ARG A 295 2.83 37.01 18.62
C ARG A 295 3.35 36.59 19.99
N VAL A 296 2.67 35.69 20.70
CA VAL A 296 3.07 35.21 22.03
C VAL A 296 4.47 34.60 21.99
N VAL A 297 4.74 33.73 21.02
CA VAL A 297 6.06 33.07 20.89
C VAL A 297 7.16 34.10 20.58
N ASN A 298 6.87 35.14 19.79
CA ASN A 298 7.83 36.24 19.56
C ASN A 298 8.04 37.13 20.79
N ASP A 299 6.98 37.51 21.50
CA ASP A 299 7.07 38.36 22.69
C ASP A 299 7.86 37.62 23.79
N TYR A 300 7.56 36.33 24.02
CA TYR A 300 8.30 35.47 24.95
C TYR A 300 9.78 35.28 24.55
N ALA A 301 10.06 35.00 23.28
CA ALA A 301 11.43 34.86 22.77
C ALA A 301 12.28 36.13 22.91
N ASN A 302 11.65 37.30 22.75
CA ASN A 302 12.30 38.61 22.93
C ASN A 302 12.54 38.91 24.41
N ASP A 303 11.54 38.72 25.28
CA ASP A 303 11.66 38.94 26.73
C ASP A 303 12.74 38.02 27.34
N HIS A 304 12.85 36.77 26.88
CA HIS A 304 13.86 35.79 27.32
C HIS A 304 15.18 35.79 26.52
N ASN A 305 15.30 36.64 25.48
CA ASN A 305 16.51 36.80 24.64
C ASN A 305 16.95 35.54 23.86
N LEU A 306 16.03 34.59 23.64
CA LEU A 306 16.30 33.26 23.08
C LEU A 306 16.68 33.26 21.58
N THR A 307 16.29 34.32 20.85
CA THR A 307 16.56 34.49 19.41
C THR A 307 17.64 35.54 19.12
N THR A 308 18.61 35.72 20.02
CA THR A 308 19.65 36.76 19.92
C THR A 308 20.68 36.55 18.80
N ASP A 309 20.66 35.39 18.14
CA ASP A 309 21.43 35.09 16.92
C ASP A 309 20.65 35.36 15.61
N LEU A 310 19.38 35.78 15.69
CA LEU A 310 18.50 36.03 14.55
C LEU A 310 18.26 37.54 14.35
N ASP A 311 18.72 38.10 13.24
CA ASP A 311 18.57 39.53 12.88
C ASP A 311 17.11 40.03 12.72
N GLU A 312 16.11 39.15 12.81
CA GLU A 312 14.69 39.43 12.62
C GLU A 312 13.85 38.46 13.45
N ASN A 313 12.70 38.91 13.95
CA ASN A 313 11.67 38.11 14.61
C ASN A 313 11.26 36.86 13.82
N LEU A 314 10.71 35.88 14.53
CA LEU A 314 10.13 34.66 13.96
C LEU A 314 8.87 35.01 13.16
N LYS A 315 8.70 34.45 11.97
CA LYS A 315 7.44 34.53 11.22
C LYS A 315 6.44 33.52 11.78
N GLY A 316 5.15 33.73 11.47
CA GLY A 316 4.11 32.74 11.80
C GLY A 316 4.26 31.40 11.09
N GLU A 317 4.96 31.33 9.96
CA GLU A 317 5.35 30.03 9.35
C GLU A 317 6.34 29.27 10.24
N ASP A 318 7.41 29.94 10.69
CA ASP A 318 8.42 29.36 11.59
C ASP A 318 7.81 28.83 12.90
N VAL A 319 6.80 29.52 13.44
CA VAL A 319 6.15 29.19 14.72
C VAL A 319 5.13 28.04 14.60
N ARG A 320 4.82 27.55 13.39
CA ARG A 320 3.87 26.45 13.15
C ARG A 320 4.51 25.19 12.56
N GLU A 321 5.82 25.20 12.38
CA GLU A 321 6.62 24.06 11.91
C GLU A 321 6.70 23.01 13.03
N GLY A 322 6.18 21.79 12.79
CA GLY A 322 6.04 20.77 13.83
C GLY A 322 5.05 21.13 14.95
N LEU A 323 3.88 21.69 14.61
CA LEU A 323 2.85 22.04 15.60
C LEU A 323 1.51 21.34 15.34
N THR A 324 1.11 20.45 16.24
CA THR A 324 -0.26 19.91 16.29
C THR A 324 -1.13 20.79 17.18
N ALA A 325 -2.30 21.20 16.69
CA ALA A 325 -3.27 21.95 17.48
C ALA A 325 -4.74 21.64 17.11
N VAL A 326 -5.61 21.68 18.11
CA VAL A 326 -7.07 21.63 17.95
C VAL A 326 -7.64 22.95 18.49
N VAL A 327 -8.40 23.66 17.66
CA VAL A 327 -9.06 24.94 18.00
C VAL A 327 -10.56 24.75 17.90
N SER A 328 -11.29 24.72 19.02
CA SER A 328 -12.74 24.57 19.07
C SER A 328 -13.40 25.85 19.58
N VAL A 329 -14.49 26.27 18.92
CA VAL A 329 -15.29 27.42 19.33
C VAL A 329 -16.76 27.03 19.43
N LYS A 330 -17.39 27.35 20.56
CA LYS A 330 -18.82 27.14 20.84
C LYS A 330 -19.52 28.51 20.83
N HIS A 331 -20.26 28.79 19.74
CA HIS A 331 -20.83 30.09 19.38
C HIS A 331 -22.37 30.02 19.27
N PRO A 332 -23.14 31.02 19.74
CA PRO A 332 -24.61 30.93 19.80
C PRO A 332 -25.34 31.25 18.48
N ASP A 333 -24.70 31.94 17.53
CA ASP A 333 -25.22 32.24 16.17
C ASP A 333 -24.08 32.16 15.12
N PRO A 334 -23.52 30.96 14.84
CA PRO A 334 -22.39 30.82 13.93
C PRO A 334 -22.82 31.05 12.47
N GLN A 335 -22.06 31.88 11.76
CA GLN A 335 -22.33 32.29 10.40
C GLN A 335 -21.21 31.75 9.50
N PHE A 336 -21.55 30.81 8.64
CA PHE A 336 -20.62 30.17 7.70
C PHE A 336 -20.72 30.80 6.30
N GLU A 337 -19.63 30.76 5.52
CA GLU A 337 -19.63 31.33 4.16
C GLU A 337 -20.49 30.54 3.14
N GLY A 338 -20.92 29.31 3.48
CA GLY A 338 -21.79 28.48 2.65
C GLY A 338 -22.44 27.31 3.41
N GLN A 339 -23.41 26.65 2.77
CA GLN A 339 -24.20 25.53 3.34
C GLN A 339 -23.35 24.35 3.82
N THR A 340 -22.19 24.13 3.21
CA THR A 340 -21.21 23.09 3.58
C THR A 340 -20.51 23.33 4.92
N LYS A 341 -20.76 24.48 5.57
CA LYS A 341 -20.21 24.87 6.89
C LYS A 341 -18.67 24.87 6.96
N THR A 342 -17.96 24.88 5.82
CA THR A 342 -16.49 24.69 5.74
C THR A 342 -15.67 25.84 6.32
N LYS A 343 -16.26 27.03 6.47
CA LYS A 343 -15.53 28.26 6.85
C LYS A 343 -16.36 29.20 7.72
N LEU A 344 -15.83 29.58 8.88
CA LEU A 344 -16.50 30.49 9.84
C LEU A 344 -16.25 31.97 9.52
N GLY A 345 -17.32 32.76 9.43
CA GLY A 345 -17.33 34.17 9.04
C GLY A 345 -17.53 35.19 10.18
N ASN A 346 -17.92 34.77 11.39
CA ASN A 346 -18.17 35.66 12.55
C ASN A 346 -16.94 36.54 12.86
N SER A 347 -17.05 37.84 12.64
CA SER A 347 -15.92 38.78 12.69
C SER A 347 -15.33 38.96 14.10
N GLU A 348 -16.23 38.89 15.07
CA GLU A 348 -16.07 39.01 16.52
C GLU A 348 -15.25 37.86 17.12
N VAL A 349 -15.51 36.62 16.67
CA VAL A 349 -14.80 35.40 17.12
C VAL A 349 -13.29 35.51 16.92
N ARG A 350 -12.83 36.21 15.88
CA ARG A 350 -11.39 36.47 15.69
C ARG A 350 -10.79 37.18 16.92
N GLY A 351 -11.45 38.23 17.41
CA GLY A 351 -10.94 39.06 18.50
C GLY A 351 -10.88 38.32 19.83
N ILE A 352 -11.90 37.51 20.10
CA ILE A 352 -12.00 36.65 21.28
C ILE A 352 -10.89 35.60 21.26
N VAL A 353 -10.80 34.82 20.18
CA VAL A 353 -9.76 33.77 20.03
C VAL A 353 -8.34 34.37 20.03
N GLU A 354 -8.13 35.55 19.42
CA GLU A 354 -6.84 36.27 19.47
C GLU A 354 -6.49 36.74 20.91
N SER A 355 -7.48 37.04 21.74
CA SER A 355 -7.30 37.49 23.13
C SER A 355 -7.08 36.32 24.09
N ALA A 356 -7.98 35.31 24.09
CA ALA A 356 -7.87 34.09 24.89
C ALA A 356 -6.53 33.38 24.65
N THR A 357 -6.16 33.18 23.37
CA THR A 357 -4.85 32.62 23.01
C THR A 357 -3.70 33.46 23.56
N HIS A 358 -3.79 34.80 23.50
CA HIS A 358 -2.71 35.67 23.96
C HIS A 358 -2.54 35.68 25.49
N GLU A 359 -3.63 35.65 26.26
CA GLU A 359 -3.55 35.67 27.73
C GLU A 359 -3.14 34.30 28.29
N HIS A 360 -3.80 33.22 27.85
CA HIS A 360 -3.58 31.89 28.42
C HIS A 360 -2.25 31.27 27.94
N LEU A 361 -1.92 31.33 26.64
CA LEU A 361 -0.66 30.76 26.15
C LEU A 361 0.55 31.50 26.72
N ARG A 362 0.49 32.84 26.83
CA ARG A 362 1.59 33.59 27.44
C ARG A 362 1.79 33.19 28.90
N THR A 363 0.71 33.09 29.67
CA THR A 363 0.76 32.66 31.07
C THR A 363 1.38 31.26 31.18
N TYR A 364 0.97 30.32 30.34
CA TYR A 364 1.51 28.96 30.33
C TYR A 364 3.02 28.92 30.04
N LEU A 365 3.53 29.68 29.07
CA LEU A 365 4.98 29.70 28.75
C LEU A 365 5.81 30.38 29.85
N GLU A 366 5.28 31.38 30.54
CA GLU A 366 5.95 32.03 31.68
C GLU A 366 5.94 31.13 32.95
N GLU A 367 4.94 30.24 33.09
CA GLU A 367 4.87 29.24 34.16
C GLU A 367 5.66 27.96 33.86
N ASN A 368 5.86 27.60 32.58
CA ASN A 368 6.59 26.40 32.13
C ASN A 368 7.78 26.75 31.20
N PRO A 369 8.89 27.29 31.73
CA PRO A 369 9.99 27.79 30.91
C PRO A 369 10.64 26.75 30.00
N ASP A 370 10.76 25.50 30.44
CA ASP A 370 11.37 24.42 29.63
C ASP A 370 10.56 24.16 28.34
N THR A 371 9.22 24.25 28.41
CA THR A 371 8.34 24.17 27.23
C THR A 371 8.47 25.41 26.35
N GLY A 372 8.55 26.61 26.96
CA GLY A 372 8.76 27.86 26.23
C GLY A 372 10.10 27.92 25.50
N GLU A 373 11.18 27.43 26.11
CA GLU A 373 12.49 27.31 25.47
C GLU A 373 12.47 26.27 24.34
N ALA A 374 11.82 25.11 24.51
CA ALA A 374 11.69 24.09 23.46
C ALA A 374 10.92 24.60 22.22
N VAL A 375 9.73 25.20 22.43
CA VAL A 375 8.90 25.74 21.34
C VAL A 375 9.61 26.88 20.61
N VAL A 376 10.29 27.78 21.34
CA VAL A 376 11.10 28.84 20.70
C VAL A 376 12.34 28.28 20.00
N ALA A 377 12.98 27.24 20.51
CA ALA A 377 14.15 26.62 19.88
C ALA A 377 13.78 26.00 18.53
N LYS A 378 12.69 25.21 18.48
CA LYS A 378 12.11 24.62 17.25
C LYS A 378 11.76 25.70 16.23
N ALA A 379 11.03 26.74 16.63
CA ALA A 379 10.67 27.86 15.75
C ALA A 379 11.90 28.69 15.32
N ALA A 380 12.94 28.80 16.15
CA ALA A 380 14.19 29.46 15.80
C ALA A 380 15.02 28.62 14.80
N GLU A 381 14.97 27.29 14.88
CA GLU A 381 15.57 26.39 13.89
C GLU A 381 14.87 26.50 12.53
N ALA A 382 13.54 26.46 12.51
CA ALA A 382 12.72 26.76 11.32
C ALA A 382 13.11 28.11 10.68
N ALA A 383 13.21 29.16 11.50
CA ALA A 383 13.64 30.49 11.06
C ALA A 383 15.09 30.54 10.57
N ARG A 384 16.02 29.74 11.14
CA ARG A 384 17.41 29.60 10.67
C ARG A 384 17.45 28.88 9.32
N ALA A 385 16.72 27.79 9.15
CA ALA A 385 16.62 27.05 7.90
C ALA A 385 16.09 27.96 6.78
N ARG A 386 14.94 28.62 7.00
CA ARG A 386 14.35 29.59 6.07
C ARG A 386 15.30 30.76 5.77
N LYS A 387 16.03 31.31 6.75
CA LYS A 387 17.01 32.38 6.51
C LYS A 387 18.25 31.90 5.76
N ALA A 388 18.76 30.71 6.04
CA ALA A 388 19.89 30.12 5.31
C ALA A 388 19.53 29.85 3.85
N ALA A 389 18.33 29.30 3.61
CA ALA A 389 17.84 29.01 2.27
C ALA A 389 17.48 30.30 1.50
N LYS A 390 16.85 31.30 2.13
CA LYS A 390 16.72 32.66 1.54
C LYS A 390 18.09 33.30 1.27
N GLN A 391 19.13 33.02 2.05
CA GLN A 391 20.48 33.51 1.75
C GLN A 391 21.15 32.77 0.59
N ALA A 392 20.87 31.47 0.40
CA ALA A 392 21.30 30.71 -0.78
C ALA A 392 20.56 31.17 -2.05
N GLU A 393 19.25 31.42 -1.94
CA GLU A 393 18.44 32.08 -2.94
C GLU A 393 19.00 33.48 -3.24
N GLU A 394 19.25 34.34 -2.26
CA GLU A 394 19.88 35.66 -2.47
C GLU A 394 21.31 35.58 -3.04
N LEU A 395 22.10 34.56 -2.73
CA LEU A 395 23.43 34.34 -3.32
C LEU A 395 23.33 33.94 -4.79
N THR A 396 22.32 33.15 -5.17
CA THR A 396 22.04 32.84 -6.57
C THR A 396 21.36 34.02 -7.29
N ARG A 397 20.47 34.78 -6.64
CA ARG A 397 19.89 36.06 -7.09
C ARG A 397 20.96 37.15 -7.24
N ARG A 398 22.04 37.18 -6.44
CA ARG A 398 23.16 38.13 -6.59
C ARG A 398 24.20 37.71 -7.63
N LYS A 399 24.39 36.41 -7.88
CA LYS A 399 25.07 35.93 -9.09
C LYS A 399 24.26 36.32 -10.34
N SER A 400 22.94 36.09 -10.31
CA SER A 400 22.01 36.51 -11.34
C SER A 400 22.02 38.03 -11.56
N ALA A 401 21.99 38.86 -10.52
CA ALA A 401 21.91 40.32 -10.64
C ALA A 401 23.11 41.02 -11.31
N LEU A 402 24.22 40.31 -11.53
CA LEU A 402 25.35 40.78 -12.35
C LEU A 402 25.25 40.36 -13.83
N GLU A 403 24.30 39.49 -14.17
CA GLU A 403 24.02 38.96 -15.52
C GLU A 403 22.54 39.07 -15.95
N SER A 404 21.64 39.61 -15.10
CA SER A 404 20.18 39.58 -15.25
C SER A 404 19.64 40.58 -16.28
N THR A 405 20.01 40.38 -17.54
CA THR A 405 19.12 40.60 -18.68
C THR A 405 19.22 39.44 -19.68
N ALA A 406 19.78 38.30 -19.23
CA ALA A 406 19.76 37.03 -19.95
C ALA A 406 18.48 36.25 -19.61
N LEU A 407 17.74 35.87 -20.65
CA LEU A 407 16.70 34.84 -20.57
C LEU A 407 17.35 33.46 -20.30
N PRO A 408 16.59 32.45 -19.82
CA PRO A 408 17.12 31.10 -19.60
C PRO A 408 17.77 30.55 -20.88
N GLY A 409 18.99 30.03 -20.79
CA GLY A 409 19.79 29.66 -21.97
C GLY A 409 19.16 28.60 -22.90
N LYS A 410 18.22 27.80 -22.38
CA LYS A 410 17.43 26.83 -23.17
C LYS A 410 16.25 27.48 -23.91
N LEU A 411 15.65 28.54 -23.36
CA LEU A 411 14.39 29.13 -23.81
C LEU A 411 14.49 29.65 -25.25
N ALA A 412 13.65 29.11 -26.13
CA ALA A 412 13.52 29.56 -27.51
C ALA A 412 12.38 30.59 -27.63
N ASP A 413 12.63 31.81 -27.14
CA ASP A 413 11.66 32.92 -27.05
C ASP A 413 11.02 33.33 -28.39
N CYS A 414 9.86 34.00 -28.31
CA CYS A 414 9.10 34.58 -29.42
C CYS A 414 9.54 36.02 -29.75
N GLN A 415 8.85 36.70 -30.68
CA GLN A 415 9.15 38.09 -31.09
C GLN A 415 8.14 39.11 -30.56
N THR A 416 6.89 38.71 -30.38
CA THR A 416 5.87 39.57 -29.78
C THR A 416 6.18 39.81 -28.29
N ARG A 417 5.54 40.83 -27.73
CA ARG A 417 5.58 41.15 -26.30
C ARG A 417 4.18 41.43 -25.75
N ASP A 418 3.16 41.04 -26.50
CA ASP A 418 1.77 41.05 -26.05
C ASP A 418 1.45 39.67 -25.44
N PRO A 419 1.21 39.56 -24.12
CA PRO A 419 0.93 38.27 -23.47
C PRO A 419 -0.32 37.58 -24.01
N THR A 420 -1.26 38.33 -24.60
CA THR A 420 -2.55 37.80 -25.10
C THR A 420 -2.40 37.06 -26.43
N GLU A 421 -1.34 37.37 -27.19
CA GLU A 421 -1.02 36.71 -28.47
C GLU A 421 0.00 35.58 -28.30
N SER A 422 0.81 35.61 -27.23
CA SER A 422 1.97 34.73 -27.03
C SER A 422 1.67 33.42 -26.29
N GLU A 423 2.44 32.38 -26.63
CA GLU A 423 2.20 31.00 -26.18
C GLU A 423 3.53 30.35 -25.76
N LEU A 424 3.53 29.53 -24.69
CA LEU A 424 4.70 28.80 -24.19
C LEU A 424 4.43 27.29 -24.23
N PHE A 425 5.19 26.57 -25.04
CA PHE A 425 5.21 25.11 -25.01
C PHE A 425 6.31 24.66 -24.06
N VAL A 426 5.93 23.90 -23.03
CA VAL A 426 6.87 23.22 -22.13
C VAL A 426 6.98 21.80 -22.65
N VAL A 427 8.20 21.37 -22.96
CA VAL A 427 8.42 20.09 -23.65
C VAL A 427 9.54 19.30 -22.99
N GLU A 428 9.36 17.99 -23.01
CA GLU A 428 10.26 16.96 -22.54
C GLU A 428 11.49 16.84 -23.46
N GLY A 429 12.66 16.79 -22.82
CA GLY A 429 13.95 16.61 -23.50
C GLY A 429 14.39 17.75 -24.43
N ASP A 430 15.70 17.77 -24.74
CA ASP A 430 16.22 18.62 -25.83
C ASP A 430 15.75 18.12 -27.22
N SER A 431 15.20 16.89 -27.32
CA SER A 431 14.77 16.25 -28.57
C SER A 431 13.46 16.84 -29.10
N ALA A 432 12.35 16.70 -28.38
CA ALA A 432 11.09 17.39 -28.70
C ALA A 432 11.28 18.91 -28.65
N GLY A 433 12.10 19.40 -27.71
CA GLY A 433 12.60 20.77 -27.69
C GLY A 433 13.23 21.23 -29.01
N GLY A 434 13.99 20.37 -29.68
CA GLY A 434 14.62 20.61 -30.98
C GLY A 434 13.62 20.64 -32.14
N SER A 435 12.67 19.69 -32.18
CA SER A 435 11.62 19.63 -33.21
C SER A 435 10.64 20.82 -33.09
N ALA A 436 10.12 21.08 -31.89
CA ALA A 436 9.19 22.19 -31.62
C ALA A 436 9.83 23.56 -31.91
N LYS A 437 11.10 23.75 -31.53
CA LYS A 437 11.86 24.99 -31.81
C LYS A 437 12.08 25.28 -33.29
N GLN A 438 12.03 24.26 -34.13
CA GLN A 438 12.13 24.39 -35.58
C GLN A 438 10.77 24.70 -36.22
N GLY A 439 9.69 24.01 -35.79
CA GLY A 439 8.35 24.10 -36.37
C GLY A 439 7.53 25.32 -35.96
N ARG A 440 7.74 25.85 -34.73
CA ARG A 440 6.97 26.97 -34.17
C ARG A 440 6.85 28.22 -35.06
N ASP A 441 5.74 28.95 -34.92
CA ASP A 441 5.73 30.36 -35.31
C ASP A 441 6.58 31.16 -34.32
N ARG A 442 7.70 31.68 -34.84
CA ARG A 442 8.66 32.48 -34.08
C ARG A 442 8.12 33.86 -33.73
N HIS A 443 6.98 34.27 -34.28
CA HIS A 443 6.34 35.52 -33.92
C HIS A 443 5.79 35.47 -32.49
N ASN A 444 4.99 34.45 -32.13
CA ASN A 444 4.26 34.40 -30.87
C ASN A 444 4.49 33.16 -30.00
N GLN A 445 5.01 32.05 -30.54
CA GLN A 445 5.24 30.83 -29.75
C GLN A 445 6.67 30.74 -29.23
N ALA A 446 6.86 30.43 -27.95
CA ALA A 446 8.14 30.16 -27.31
C ALA A 446 8.20 28.70 -26.82
N ILE A 447 9.39 28.10 -26.81
CA ILE A 447 9.60 26.70 -26.40
C ILE A 447 10.59 26.66 -25.24
N LEU A 448 10.23 25.94 -24.17
CA LEU A 448 11.11 25.63 -23.06
C LEU A 448 11.31 24.11 -22.95
N PRO A 449 12.47 23.59 -23.36
CA PRO A 449 12.88 22.22 -23.08
C PRO A 449 13.23 22.05 -21.60
N ILE A 450 12.65 21.05 -20.94
CA ILE A 450 12.99 20.59 -19.58
C ILE A 450 13.76 19.26 -19.70
N LYS A 451 14.57 18.91 -18.70
CA LYS A 451 15.34 17.65 -18.66
C LYS A 451 15.12 16.94 -17.33
N GLY A 452 14.70 15.68 -17.39
CA GLY A 452 14.46 14.85 -16.21
C GLY A 452 13.19 15.26 -15.45
N LYS A 453 12.70 14.33 -14.63
CA LYS A 453 11.63 14.55 -13.64
C LYS A 453 11.92 15.82 -12.86
N ILE A 454 10.93 16.70 -12.80
CA ILE A 454 11.04 17.96 -12.06
C ILE A 454 11.09 17.64 -10.55
N LEU A 455 11.80 18.47 -9.78
CA LEU A 455 11.85 18.31 -8.33
C LEU A 455 10.42 18.39 -7.75
N ASN A 456 10.01 17.35 -7.01
CA ASN A 456 8.72 17.35 -6.32
C ASN A 456 8.64 18.54 -5.35
N VAL A 457 7.58 19.34 -5.50
CA VAL A 457 7.31 20.55 -4.71
C VAL A 457 6.53 20.28 -3.43
N GLU A 458 6.06 19.04 -3.23
CA GLU A 458 5.35 18.61 -2.01
C GLU A 458 6.29 18.63 -0.80
N LYS A 459 7.31 17.76 -0.83
CA LYS A 459 8.21 17.48 0.30
C LYS A 459 9.25 18.60 0.55
N HIS A 460 9.17 19.76 -0.13
CA HIS A 460 10.25 20.76 -0.16
C HIS A 460 9.77 22.22 -0.07
N ARG A 461 10.53 23.06 0.66
CA ARG A 461 10.26 24.50 0.81
C ARG A 461 10.55 25.27 -0.49
N LEU A 462 9.89 26.40 -0.69
CA LEU A 462 9.99 27.23 -1.90
C LEU A 462 11.43 27.65 -2.24
N ASP A 463 12.26 27.86 -1.23
CA ASP A 463 13.69 28.13 -1.36
C ASP A 463 14.48 26.97 -2.01
N ARG A 464 14.38 25.74 -1.49
CA ARG A 464 14.94 24.51 -2.08
C ARG A 464 14.38 24.24 -3.48
N ILE A 465 13.09 24.52 -3.71
CA ILE A 465 12.44 24.48 -5.03
C ILE A 465 13.12 25.47 -6.00
N LEU A 466 13.42 26.70 -5.54
CA LEU A 466 14.10 27.73 -6.32
C LEU A 466 15.58 27.46 -6.57
N GLU A 467 16.22 26.51 -5.86
CA GLU A 467 17.57 26.02 -6.19
C GLU A 467 17.61 25.16 -7.46
N ASN A 468 16.50 24.50 -7.82
CA ASN A 468 16.41 23.70 -9.04
C ASN A 468 16.48 24.59 -10.31
N ASN A 469 17.41 24.25 -11.22
CA ASN A 469 17.67 25.06 -12.41
C ASN A 469 16.54 25.03 -13.46
N GLU A 470 15.79 23.94 -13.56
CA GLU A 470 14.69 23.77 -14.51
C GLU A 470 13.45 24.54 -14.03
N ILE A 471 13.10 24.42 -12.75
CA ILE A 471 12.02 25.21 -12.12
C ILE A 471 12.35 26.70 -12.22
N ARG A 472 13.59 27.10 -11.89
CA ARG A 472 14.04 28.49 -12.05
C ARG A 472 13.99 28.98 -13.50
N ALA A 473 14.29 28.11 -14.48
CA ALA A 473 14.16 28.44 -15.89
C ALA A 473 12.69 28.62 -16.31
N LEU A 474 11.77 27.79 -15.80
CA LEU A 474 10.32 27.91 -16.02
C LEU A 474 9.76 29.21 -15.44
N ILE A 475 10.04 29.51 -14.17
CA ILE A 475 9.61 30.76 -13.51
C ILE A 475 10.12 31.98 -14.29
N THR A 476 11.41 31.97 -14.68
CA THR A 476 12.02 33.07 -15.44
C THR A 476 11.49 33.16 -16.89
N ALA A 477 11.02 32.05 -17.47
CA ALA A 477 10.36 32.05 -18.77
C ALA A 477 8.97 32.70 -18.67
N ILE A 478 8.12 32.21 -17.76
CA ILE A 478 6.75 32.71 -17.52
C ILE A 478 6.76 34.19 -17.11
N GLY A 479 7.72 34.59 -16.27
CA GLY A 479 7.99 35.99 -15.92
C GLY A 479 7.04 36.62 -14.89
N ALA A 480 6.00 35.89 -14.46
CA ALA A 480 4.95 36.36 -13.54
C ALA A 480 5.35 36.35 -12.04
N GLY A 481 6.62 36.10 -11.70
CA GLY A 481 7.02 35.83 -10.32
C GLY A 481 6.57 34.45 -9.82
N VAL A 482 6.51 34.28 -8.49
CA VAL A 482 6.11 33.02 -7.82
C VAL A 482 5.68 33.29 -6.36
N GLY A 483 4.70 32.56 -5.84
CA GLY A 483 4.26 32.69 -4.44
C GLY A 483 3.75 34.10 -4.09
N GLU A 484 4.21 34.68 -2.97
CA GLU A 484 3.84 36.05 -2.55
C GLU A 484 4.37 37.15 -3.51
N GLU A 485 5.37 36.86 -4.34
CA GLU A 485 5.88 37.78 -5.38
C GLU A 485 5.23 37.54 -6.76
N PHE A 486 4.13 36.78 -6.83
CA PHE A 486 3.43 36.50 -8.10
C PHE A 486 2.50 37.66 -8.53
N ASP A 487 2.70 38.17 -9.76
CA ASP A 487 1.80 39.13 -10.41
C ASP A 487 1.40 38.63 -11.81
N ILE A 488 0.10 38.44 -12.01
CA ILE A 488 -0.45 37.96 -13.29
C ILE A 488 -0.33 39.03 -14.40
N GLU A 489 -0.24 40.32 -14.08
CA GLU A 489 -0.05 41.40 -15.07
C GLU A 489 1.37 41.42 -15.65
N GLU A 490 2.37 40.85 -14.96
CA GLU A 490 3.74 40.68 -15.50
C GLU A 490 3.93 39.37 -16.29
N THR A 491 2.90 38.51 -16.38
CA THR A 491 2.92 37.24 -17.14
C THR A 491 3.28 37.47 -18.62
N ARG A 492 4.24 36.70 -19.13
CA ARG A 492 4.76 36.85 -20.50
C ARG A 492 4.02 36.04 -21.57
N TYR A 493 3.23 35.04 -21.18
CA TYR A 493 2.46 34.17 -22.06
C TYR A 493 1.13 33.78 -21.39
N GLN A 494 -0.01 34.05 -22.04
CA GLN A 494 -1.33 33.65 -21.52
C GLN A 494 -1.78 32.26 -22.00
N LYS A 495 -0.86 31.44 -22.53
CA LYS A 495 -1.06 30.01 -22.81
C LYS A 495 0.22 29.22 -22.52
N ILE A 496 0.11 28.14 -21.74
CA ILE A 496 1.18 27.22 -21.32
C ILE A 496 0.72 25.78 -21.59
N ILE A 497 1.55 24.91 -22.18
CA ILE A 497 1.12 23.64 -22.83
C ILE A 497 2.02 22.42 -22.43
N LEU A 498 1.43 21.25 -22.06
CA LEU A 498 2.03 20.00 -21.49
C LEU A 498 1.57 18.66 -22.19
N MET A 499 2.32 17.52 -22.20
CA MET A 499 2.06 16.28 -23.04
C MET A 499 2.80 14.96 -22.60
N SER A 500 2.28 13.71 -22.84
CA SER A 500 2.91 12.32 -22.61
C SER A 500 1.92 11.14 -22.34
N VAL A 501 2.28 9.80 -22.44
CA VAL A 501 1.95 8.58 -21.58
C VAL A 501 2.70 7.17 -21.88
N ASP A 502 2.25 5.88 -21.58
CA ASP A 502 3.04 4.55 -21.41
C ASP A 502 2.51 3.07 -21.89
N GLY A 503 2.73 1.86 -21.22
CA GLY A 503 2.67 0.39 -21.70
C GLY A 503 2.52 -0.94 -20.77
N GLU A 504 3.42 -2.02 -20.74
CA GLU A 504 3.34 -3.37 -19.94
C GLU A 504 4.60 -4.41 -19.99
N GLU A 505 4.91 -5.42 -19.04
CA GLU A 505 5.60 -6.82 -19.21
C GLU A 505 6.16 -7.75 -18.00
N HIS A 506 6.86 -8.90 -18.28
CA HIS A 506 7.36 -10.06 -17.43
C HIS A 506 8.92 -10.20 -17.23
N GLY A 507 9.51 -10.70 -16.10
CA GLY A 507 10.99 -10.67 -15.84
C GLY A 507 11.63 -11.60 -14.75
N PHE A 508 12.86 -11.26 -14.29
CA PHE A 508 13.63 -11.98 -13.25
C PHE A 508 14.40 -11.02 -12.33
N VAL A 509 14.28 -11.23 -11.01
CA VAL A 509 15.04 -10.50 -9.97
C VAL A 509 15.74 -11.47 -9.02
N ARG A 510 16.63 -10.95 -8.18
CA ARG A 510 17.34 -11.68 -7.11
C ARG A 510 17.46 -10.80 -5.89
N ASP A 511 17.19 -11.32 -4.70
CA ASP A 511 17.28 -10.59 -3.43
C ASP A 511 18.71 -10.57 -2.84
N GLY A 512 18.88 -9.81 -1.75
CA GLY A 512 20.18 -9.57 -1.09
C GLY A 512 20.84 -10.81 -0.48
N ASP A 513 20.05 -11.83 -0.12
CA ASP A 513 20.54 -13.14 0.30
C ASP A 513 20.95 -14.04 -0.90
N GLY A 514 20.57 -13.64 -2.11
CA GLY A 514 20.98 -14.26 -3.37
C GLY A 514 19.92 -15.15 -4.02
N ASN A 515 18.70 -15.22 -3.49
CA ASN A 515 17.63 -16.07 -4.04
C ASN A 515 17.04 -15.44 -5.30
N THR A 516 16.80 -16.25 -6.32
CA THR A 516 16.32 -15.83 -7.65
C THR A 516 14.81 -15.98 -7.74
N ARG A 517 14.11 -14.85 -7.95
CA ARG A 517 12.64 -14.82 -8.09
C ARG A 517 12.21 -14.60 -9.53
N PHE A 518 11.28 -15.42 -10.02
CA PHE A 518 10.66 -15.31 -11.34
C PHE A 518 9.36 -14.51 -11.23
N VAL A 519 9.38 -13.27 -11.70
CA VAL A 519 8.34 -12.27 -11.37
C VAL A 519 7.69 -11.69 -12.62
N GLU A 520 6.41 -11.33 -12.52
CA GLU A 520 5.87 -10.29 -13.40
C GLU A 520 6.44 -8.94 -12.98
N ILE A 521 6.90 -8.12 -13.94
CA ILE A 521 7.62 -6.87 -13.61
C ILE A 521 6.67 -5.87 -12.96
N GLY A 522 5.39 -5.89 -13.37
CA GLY A 522 4.34 -5.07 -12.78
C GLY A 522 4.19 -5.23 -11.27
N PRO A 523 3.62 -6.36 -10.80
CA PRO A 523 3.46 -6.65 -9.38
C PRO A 523 4.75 -6.48 -8.55
N PHE A 524 5.93 -6.81 -9.09
CA PHE A 524 7.19 -6.58 -8.38
C PHE A 524 7.51 -5.09 -8.21
N ILE A 525 7.39 -4.29 -9.29
CA ILE A 525 7.68 -2.86 -9.22
C ILE A 525 6.60 -2.10 -8.45
N ASP A 526 5.34 -2.52 -8.52
CA ASP A 526 4.26 -2.01 -7.69
C ASP A 526 4.54 -2.24 -6.20
N GLY A 527 4.83 -3.48 -5.78
CA GLY A 527 5.15 -3.79 -4.38
C GLY A 527 6.34 -2.99 -3.82
N VAL A 528 7.36 -2.72 -4.65
CA VAL A 528 8.48 -1.84 -4.28
C VAL A 528 8.06 -0.37 -4.18
N ILE A 529 7.25 0.14 -5.11
CA ILE A 529 6.79 1.53 -5.13
C ILE A 529 5.85 1.81 -3.94
N ASP A 530 5.00 0.85 -3.60
CA ASP A 530 4.02 0.98 -2.52
C ASP A 530 4.69 0.82 -1.13
N ALA A 531 5.85 0.14 -1.06
CA ALA A 531 6.80 0.19 0.07
C ALA A 531 7.62 1.51 0.13
N ASP A 532 6.95 2.65 -0.10
CA ASP A 532 7.52 4.02 -0.22
C ASP A 532 8.64 4.21 -1.29
N GLY A 533 9.00 3.16 -2.03
CA GLY A 533 10.10 3.16 -3.02
C GLY A 533 11.48 2.87 -2.43
N GLU A 534 11.59 2.32 -1.22
CA GLU A 534 12.86 1.85 -0.64
C GLU A 534 13.06 0.34 -0.88
N GLY A 535 14.20 -0.23 -0.45
CA GLY A 535 14.49 -1.67 -0.54
C GLY A 535 14.93 -2.23 -1.91
N TYR A 536 14.61 -1.58 -3.04
CA TYR A 536 15.04 -2.08 -4.36
C TYR A 536 16.56 -2.13 -4.54
N GLU A 537 17.31 -1.32 -3.80
CA GLU A 537 18.78 -1.29 -3.81
C GLU A 537 19.40 -2.65 -3.37
N GLU A 538 18.61 -3.50 -2.69
CA GLU A 538 19.03 -4.84 -2.26
C GLU A 538 18.81 -5.91 -3.33
N TYR A 539 18.15 -5.57 -4.45
CA TYR A 539 17.82 -6.51 -5.53
C TYR A 539 18.71 -6.36 -6.77
N GLU A 540 19.05 -7.49 -7.39
CA GLU A 540 19.64 -7.54 -8.73
C GLU A 540 18.62 -8.00 -9.80
N VAL A 541 18.66 -7.41 -10.99
CA VAL A 541 17.87 -7.84 -12.17
C VAL A 541 18.75 -8.56 -13.19
N LEU A 542 18.16 -9.51 -13.93
CA LEU A 542 18.85 -10.25 -14.98
C LEU A 542 19.06 -9.40 -16.25
N CYS A 543 20.32 -9.20 -16.65
CA CYS A 543 20.75 -8.43 -17.82
C CYS A 543 21.80 -9.18 -18.66
N PHE A 544 22.35 -8.53 -19.69
CA PHE A 544 23.58 -8.94 -20.36
C PHE A 544 24.66 -7.84 -20.36
N GLY A 545 25.93 -8.24 -20.38
CA GLY A 545 27.06 -7.32 -20.47
C GLY A 545 27.29 -6.80 -21.88
N ARG A 546 27.24 -5.48 -22.09
CA ARG A 546 27.44 -4.87 -23.42
C ARG A 546 28.88 -5.01 -23.94
N ASP A 547 29.86 -5.15 -23.04
CA ASP A 547 31.29 -5.33 -23.37
C ASP A 547 31.71 -6.80 -23.60
N ASP A 548 31.04 -7.77 -22.96
CA ASP A 548 31.44 -9.19 -22.96
C ASP A 548 30.38 -10.15 -23.56
N ASN A 549 29.17 -9.67 -23.83
CA ASN A 549 28.02 -10.42 -24.33
C ASN A 549 27.64 -11.61 -23.43
N ARG A 550 27.74 -11.44 -22.11
CA ARG A 550 27.39 -12.46 -21.12
C ARG A 550 26.19 -12.10 -20.28
N THR A 551 25.31 -13.06 -20.01
CA THR A 551 24.17 -12.88 -19.11
C THR A 551 24.60 -12.90 -17.65
N LYS A 552 24.11 -11.95 -16.85
CA LYS A 552 24.52 -11.72 -15.46
C LYS A 552 23.41 -10.98 -14.71
N PHE A 553 23.35 -11.16 -13.39
CA PHE A 553 22.58 -10.27 -12.53
C PHE A 553 23.36 -8.97 -12.28
N ARG A 554 22.64 -7.88 -12.01
CA ARG A 554 23.16 -6.55 -11.68
C ARG A 554 22.21 -5.80 -10.75
N PRO A 555 22.70 -4.98 -9.80
CA PRO A 555 21.85 -4.17 -8.93
C PRO A 555 20.87 -3.29 -9.72
N ILE A 556 19.64 -3.21 -9.21
CA ILE A 556 18.62 -2.28 -9.68
C ILE A 556 18.98 -0.88 -9.19
N ASP A 557 19.12 0.06 -10.13
CA ASP A 557 19.46 1.47 -9.88
C ASP A 557 18.20 2.32 -9.62
N GLN A 558 17.06 1.90 -10.18
CA GLN A 558 15.72 2.46 -9.97
C GLN A 558 14.65 1.51 -10.54
N VAL A 559 13.48 1.43 -9.90
CA VAL A 559 12.25 0.85 -10.50
C VAL A 559 11.35 1.93 -11.10
N ILE A 560 10.59 1.61 -12.16
CA ILE A 560 9.87 2.59 -12.98
C ILE A 560 8.45 2.10 -13.32
N ARG A 561 7.43 2.96 -13.10
CA ARG A 561 5.99 2.84 -13.47
C ARG A 561 5.43 4.22 -13.82
N HIS A 562 4.47 4.39 -14.75
CA HIS A 562 3.92 5.72 -15.11
C HIS A 562 2.37 5.83 -15.31
N GLU A 563 1.81 5.73 -16.53
CA GLU A 563 0.41 6.03 -17.00
C GLU A 563 0.33 5.73 -18.55
N ILE A 564 -0.62 4.98 -19.18
CA ILE A 564 -0.61 4.50 -20.64
C ILE A 564 -0.95 5.48 -21.82
N ASP A 565 -0.22 5.44 -22.97
CA ASP A 565 -0.60 6.03 -24.31
C ASP A 565 -0.41 5.17 -25.57
N GLU A 566 0.76 4.57 -25.75
CA GLU A 566 1.27 4.21 -27.08
C GLU A 566 1.04 2.72 -27.41
N PRO A 567 1.21 2.26 -28.66
CA PRO A 567 0.90 0.87 -28.99
C PRO A 567 1.86 -0.05 -28.28
N LEU A 568 1.27 -1.00 -27.58
CA LEU A 568 1.94 -2.18 -27.13
C LEU A 568 2.10 -3.12 -28.33
N TYR A 569 3.35 -3.40 -28.72
CA TYR A 569 3.73 -4.29 -29.82
C TYR A 569 4.28 -5.61 -29.26
N GLU A 570 3.60 -6.71 -29.53
CA GLU A 570 4.13 -8.05 -29.26
C GLU A 570 5.08 -8.48 -30.39
N ILE A 571 6.34 -8.74 -30.04
CA ILE A 571 7.38 -9.19 -30.97
C ILE A 571 7.52 -10.72 -30.90
N GLU A 572 6.77 -11.49 -31.69
CA GLU A 572 6.94 -12.95 -31.73
C GLU A 572 8.18 -13.34 -32.55
N THR A 573 9.14 -14.00 -31.90
CA THR A 573 10.31 -14.58 -32.57
C THR A 573 10.04 -15.99 -33.11
N ARG A 574 10.87 -16.44 -34.07
CA ARG A 574 10.80 -17.80 -34.64
C ARG A 574 10.88 -18.96 -33.62
N TYR A 575 11.32 -18.71 -32.39
CA TYR A 575 11.37 -19.71 -31.31
C TYR A 575 10.19 -19.57 -30.33
N GLY A 576 9.16 -18.78 -30.65
CA GLY A 576 7.98 -18.58 -29.83
C GLY A 576 8.23 -17.78 -28.54
N ARG A 577 9.42 -17.20 -28.40
CA ARG A 577 9.68 -16.15 -27.41
C ARG A 577 9.06 -14.86 -27.90
N ASN A 578 8.36 -14.17 -27.02
CA ASN A 578 7.80 -12.85 -27.24
C ASN A 578 8.26 -11.90 -26.13
N LEU A 579 8.03 -10.62 -26.38
CA LEU A 579 8.05 -9.53 -25.42
C LEU A 579 7.02 -8.55 -25.98
N LYS A 580 6.11 -8.05 -25.15
CA LYS A 580 5.36 -6.84 -25.50
C LYS A 580 6.26 -5.64 -25.19
N VAL A 581 6.40 -4.70 -26.11
CA VAL A 581 7.11 -3.44 -25.86
C VAL A 581 6.26 -2.28 -26.32
N THR A 582 6.40 -1.14 -25.69
CA THR A 582 5.82 0.10 -26.22
C THR A 582 6.51 0.46 -27.54
N ALA A 583 5.92 1.38 -28.29
CA ALA A 583 6.44 1.75 -29.60
C ALA A 583 7.79 2.47 -29.54
N SER A 584 8.07 3.22 -28.46
CA SER A 584 9.34 3.87 -28.20
C SER A 584 10.34 2.94 -27.48
N HIS A 585 9.87 2.07 -26.58
CA HIS A 585 10.71 1.16 -25.81
C HIS A 585 11.57 0.29 -26.74
N SER A 586 12.86 0.23 -26.45
CA SER A 586 13.87 -0.27 -27.39
C SER A 586 14.33 -1.68 -27.06
N VAL A 587 14.35 -2.56 -28.07
CA VAL A 587 14.93 -3.90 -27.96
C VAL A 587 16.28 -3.96 -28.67
N PHE A 588 17.12 -4.88 -28.23
CA PHE A 588 18.40 -5.11 -28.89
C PHE A 588 18.24 -5.95 -30.16
N VAL A 589 18.81 -5.48 -31.27
CA VAL A 589 18.83 -6.17 -32.58
C VAL A 589 20.26 -6.40 -33.05
N HIS A 590 20.53 -7.54 -33.67
CA HIS A 590 21.82 -7.87 -34.26
C HIS A 590 21.82 -7.51 -35.76
N ARG A 591 22.22 -6.28 -36.09
CA ARG A 591 22.32 -5.78 -37.48
C ARG A 591 23.81 -5.64 -37.89
N ASP A 592 24.12 -5.97 -39.15
CA ASP A 592 25.47 -5.96 -39.79
C ASP A 592 26.65 -6.70 -39.11
N GLY A 593 26.45 -7.35 -37.96
CA GLY A 593 27.52 -8.05 -37.21
C GLY A 593 27.76 -7.49 -35.80
N GLU A 594 26.98 -6.49 -35.39
CA GLU A 594 27.09 -5.81 -34.10
C GLU A 594 25.70 -5.79 -33.43
N ILE A 595 25.67 -5.67 -32.10
CA ILE A 595 24.44 -5.44 -31.35
C ILE A 595 24.11 -3.94 -31.43
N GLN A 596 22.87 -3.62 -31.77
CA GLN A 596 22.32 -2.29 -31.97
C GLN A 596 20.96 -2.18 -31.27
N LEU A 597 20.40 -0.98 -31.16
CA LEU A 597 19.04 -0.76 -30.69
C LEU A 597 18.07 -0.57 -31.87
N ALA A 598 16.81 -0.89 -31.63
CA ALA A 598 15.67 -0.49 -32.44
C ALA A 598 14.44 -0.37 -31.52
N SER A 599 13.63 0.67 -31.72
CA SER A 599 12.36 0.85 -31.01
C SER A 599 11.34 -0.23 -31.41
N GLY A 600 10.33 -0.50 -30.57
CA GLY A 600 9.34 -1.57 -30.80
C GLY A 600 8.68 -1.55 -32.18
N ASP A 601 8.46 -0.36 -32.75
CA ASP A 601 7.89 -0.19 -34.11
C ASP A 601 8.90 -0.34 -35.27
N GLU A 602 10.21 -0.19 -35.01
CA GLU A 602 11.28 -0.35 -36.01
C GLU A 602 11.62 -1.83 -36.29
N ILE A 603 10.92 -2.74 -35.60
CA ILE A 603 11.10 -4.19 -35.72
C ILE A 603 10.23 -4.73 -36.87
N GLU A 604 10.84 -5.07 -38.00
CA GLU A 604 10.12 -5.73 -39.10
C GLU A 604 10.20 -7.27 -39.01
N PRO A 605 9.15 -8.02 -39.42
CA PRO A 605 9.18 -9.48 -39.56
C PRO A 605 10.32 -10.00 -40.47
N GLY A 606 11.44 -10.34 -39.83
CA GLY A 606 12.67 -10.77 -40.48
C GLY A 606 13.95 -10.23 -39.84
N ASP A 607 13.85 -9.17 -39.02
CA ASP A 607 14.94 -8.70 -38.15
C ASP A 607 15.42 -9.78 -37.17
N GLU A 608 16.62 -9.61 -36.62
CA GLU A 608 17.25 -10.57 -35.72
C GLU A 608 17.41 -9.98 -34.31
N VAL A 609 16.35 -10.06 -33.50
CA VAL A 609 16.32 -9.58 -32.10
C VAL A 609 17.21 -10.44 -31.21
N VAL A 610 17.90 -9.81 -30.26
CA VAL A 610 18.83 -10.45 -29.32
C VAL A 610 18.08 -11.10 -28.17
N ALA A 611 18.50 -12.30 -27.79
CA ALA A 611 17.87 -13.10 -26.74
C ALA A 611 18.90 -13.98 -26.02
N PRO A 612 18.74 -14.27 -24.72
CA PRO A 612 19.62 -15.16 -23.97
C PRO A 612 19.47 -16.62 -24.40
N ARG A 613 20.57 -17.25 -24.80
CA ARG A 613 20.67 -18.70 -25.00
C ARG A 613 20.97 -19.45 -23.71
N SER A 614 21.77 -18.83 -22.85
CA SER A 614 22.08 -19.30 -21.50
C SER A 614 21.70 -18.20 -20.52
N ILE A 615 21.30 -18.56 -19.30
CA ILE A 615 21.08 -17.62 -18.19
C ILE A 615 21.67 -18.19 -16.89
N PRO A 616 22.16 -17.35 -15.95
CA PRO A 616 22.86 -17.77 -14.75
C PRO A 616 21.90 -18.02 -13.57
N VAL A 617 20.79 -18.72 -13.83
CA VAL A 617 19.82 -19.15 -12.81
C VAL A 617 20.02 -20.64 -12.54
N SER A 618 21.09 -20.93 -11.82
CA SER A 618 21.37 -22.25 -11.25
C SER A 618 22.35 -22.06 -10.10
N GLY A 619 21.88 -22.18 -8.86
CA GLY A 619 22.69 -22.03 -7.67
C GLY A 619 23.20 -23.36 -7.14
N ASP A 620 23.54 -23.36 -5.85
CA ASP A 620 24.15 -24.47 -5.12
C ASP A 620 23.38 -24.88 -3.85
N ARG A 621 22.08 -24.52 -3.74
CA ARG A 621 21.13 -24.92 -2.66
C ARG A 621 20.78 -26.42 -2.60
N ASP A 622 21.56 -27.28 -3.26
CA ASP A 622 21.37 -28.73 -3.25
C ASP A 622 21.79 -29.31 -1.89
N GLY A 623 20.84 -29.90 -1.15
CA GLY A 623 21.05 -30.42 0.21
C GLY A 623 20.86 -29.38 1.32
N ASP A 624 20.44 -28.16 0.99
CA ASP A 624 19.89 -27.22 1.97
C ASP A 624 18.60 -27.78 2.60
N ARG A 625 18.23 -27.26 3.77
CA ARG A 625 17.00 -27.62 4.48
C ARG A 625 16.05 -26.42 4.53
N ILE A 626 14.84 -26.59 3.99
CA ILE A 626 13.74 -25.65 4.15
C ILE A 626 13.16 -25.86 5.55
N ASP A 627 13.09 -24.79 6.35
CA ASP A 627 12.48 -24.80 7.67
C ASP A 627 10.97 -24.51 7.55
N LEU A 628 10.18 -25.57 7.49
CA LEU A 628 8.72 -25.48 7.38
C LEU A 628 8.07 -24.84 8.61
N LEU A 629 8.74 -24.78 9.76
CA LEU A 629 8.20 -24.07 10.92
C LEU A 629 8.38 -22.57 10.75
N ALA A 630 9.58 -22.11 10.38
CA ALA A 630 9.86 -20.69 10.16
C ALA A 630 8.98 -20.10 9.05
N GLU A 631 8.90 -20.78 7.90
CA GLU A 631 8.10 -20.34 6.75
C GLU A 631 6.58 -20.30 7.02
N LEU A 632 6.08 -21.05 8.02
CA LEU A 632 4.67 -21.00 8.44
C LEU A 632 4.44 -20.05 9.64
N VAL A 633 5.44 -19.74 10.45
CA VAL A 633 5.34 -18.68 11.48
C VAL A 633 5.36 -17.29 10.83
N ALA A 634 6.21 -17.09 9.82
CA ALA A 634 6.28 -15.84 9.03
C ALA A 634 4.99 -15.53 8.24
N ARG A 635 4.06 -16.49 8.14
CA ARG A 635 2.74 -16.35 7.48
C ARG A 635 1.58 -16.73 8.41
N GLN A 636 1.77 -16.64 9.73
CA GLN A 636 0.80 -17.20 10.69
C GLN A 636 -0.58 -16.53 10.62
N ASP A 637 -0.66 -15.25 10.24
CA ASP A 637 -1.91 -14.49 10.11
C ASP A 637 -2.73 -14.91 8.87
N GLU A 638 -2.10 -15.49 7.84
CA GLU A 638 -2.76 -16.13 6.70
C GLU A 638 -3.33 -17.52 7.05
N LEU A 639 -2.88 -18.13 8.15
CA LEU A 639 -3.04 -19.55 8.42
C LEU A 639 -4.10 -19.88 9.48
N ASP A 640 -5.09 -20.65 9.07
CA ASP A 640 -6.14 -21.23 9.93
C ASP A 640 -5.54 -22.05 11.11
N SER A 641 -6.00 -21.71 12.33
CA SER A 641 -5.47 -22.09 13.66
C SER A 641 -5.41 -23.58 14.04
N GLU A 642 -5.56 -24.49 13.07
CA GLU A 642 -5.55 -25.95 13.26
C GLU A 642 -4.15 -26.59 13.29
N LEU A 643 -3.06 -25.85 13.02
CA LEU A 643 -1.69 -26.37 13.01
C LEU A 643 -0.95 -26.25 14.35
N TYR A 644 -0.22 -27.30 14.69
CA TYR A 644 0.55 -27.43 15.94
C TYR A 644 1.97 -27.95 15.68
N ALA A 645 2.98 -27.21 16.15
CA ALA A 645 4.34 -27.72 16.29
C ALA A 645 4.44 -28.56 17.58
N ARG A 646 5.15 -29.70 17.52
CA ARG A 646 5.32 -30.64 18.64
C ARG A 646 6.73 -31.21 18.71
N GLY A 647 7.23 -31.53 19.90
CA GLY A 647 8.46 -32.31 20.06
C GLY A 647 9.39 -31.81 21.17
N GLU A 648 10.57 -32.43 21.26
CA GLU A 648 11.59 -32.11 22.27
C GLU A 648 12.10 -30.66 22.12
N GLY A 649 12.11 -30.12 20.90
CA GLY A 649 12.48 -28.72 20.64
C GLY A 649 11.51 -27.72 21.26
N ILE A 650 10.20 -27.95 21.13
CA ILE A 650 9.15 -27.12 21.75
C ILE A 650 9.20 -27.24 23.29
N GLU A 651 9.53 -28.43 23.81
CA GLU A 651 9.69 -28.62 25.26
C GLU A 651 10.91 -27.87 25.82
N GLU A 652 12.04 -27.79 25.12
CA GLU A 652 13.16 -26.93 25.55
C GLU A 652 12.89 -25.43 25.34
N MET A 653 12.23 -25.01 24.27
CA MET A 653 11.79 -23.62 24.05
C MET A 653 11.04 -23.06 25.27
N PHE A 654 9.96 -23.73 25.71
CA PHE A 654 9.24 -23.30 26.92
C PHE A 654 10.09 -23.39 28.20
N LYS A 655 11.12 -24.23 28.28
CA LYS A 655 12.06 -24.23 29.42
C LYS A 655 13.02 -23.04 29.34
N GLN A 656 13.44 -22.61 28.15
CA GLN A 656 14.32 -21.45 27.95
C GLN A 656 13.58 -20.16 28.37
N GLN A 657 12.41 -19.88 27.80
CA GLN A 657 11.51 -18.79 28.20
C GLN A 657 11.29 -18.74 29.73
N VAL A 658 10.95 -19.88 30.36
CA VAL A 658 10.71 -19.95 31.82
C VAL A 658 12.00 -19.84 32.65
N ARG A 659 13.17 -20.26 32.12
CA ARG A 659 14.48 -19.97 32.75
C ARG A 659 14.77 -18.47 32.70
N ALA A 660 14.49 -17.80 31.59
CA ALA A 660 14.70 -16.35 31.39
C ALA A 660 13.80 -15.49 32.30
N GLU A 661 12.50 -15.77 32.37
CA GLU A 661 11.56 -15.08 33.28
C GLU A 661 12.02 -15.18 34.75
N TYR A 662 12.51 -16.36 35.16
CA TYR A 662 12.98 -16.59 36.52
C TYR A 662 14.40 -16.06 36.78
N ALA A 663 15.11 -15.55 35.76
CA ALA A 663 16.42 -14.92 35.91
C ALA A 663 16.35 -13.42 36.21
N THR A 664 15.22 -12.75 35.95
CA THR A 664 15.08 -11.28 36.13
C THR A 664 14.51 -10.87 37.49
N ASP A 665 13.62 -11.66 38.10
CA ASP A 665 13.20 -11.44 39.49
C ASP A 665 14.30 -11.89 40.47
N GLY A 666 14.84 -10.95 41.26
CA GLY A 666 15.89 -11.19 42.26
C GLY A 666 15.51 -12.17 43.39
N GLY A 667 14.24 -12.55 43.53
CA GLY A 667 13.79 -13.67 44.37
C GLY A 667 13.71 -15.03 43.65
N ALA A 668 13.65 -15.02 42.31
CA ALA A 668 13.43 -16.18 41.45
C ALA A 668 14.72 -16.83 40.94
N VAL A 669 15.81 -16.07 40.75
CA VAL A 669 17.12 -16.56 40.24
C VAL A 669 17.57 -17.84 40.96
N ALA A 670 17.40 -17.89 42.29
CA ALA A 670 17.75 -19.04 43.11
C ALA A 670 16.92 -20.31 42.84
N ARG A 671 15.93 -20.29 41.94
CA ARG A 671 15.16 -21.46 41.50
C ARG A 671 15.69 -22.05 40.20
N ALA A 672 16.13 -21.20 39.25
CA ALA A 672 16.73 -21.60 37.99
C ALA A 672 18.21 -22.01 38.13
N GLU A 673 18.90 -21.51 39.16
CA GLU A 673 20.30 -21.85 39.38
C GLU A 673 20.49 -23.29 39.93
N PRO A 674 21.42 -24.10 39.35
CA PRO A 674 21.76 -25.44 39.83
C PRO A 674 22.20 -25.49 41.30
N ARG A 675 22.05 -26.67 41.92
CA ARG A 675 22.19 -26.89 43.37
C ARG A 675 23.42 -27.71 43.71
N VAL A 676 24.15 -27.31 44.77
CA VAL A 676 25.36 -28.01 45.20
C VAL A 676 25.06 -28.96 46.36
N GLU A 677 25.27 -30.26 46.13
CA GLU A 677 25.33 -31.26 47.20
C GLU A 677 26.76 -31.35 47.76
N ILE A 678 26.94 -30.78 48.95
CA ILE A 678 28.23 -30.69 49.62
C ILE A 678 28.47 -31.94 50.50
N PRO A 679 29.51 -32.76 50.27
CA PRO A 679 29.84 -33.91 51.11
C PRO A 679 30.27 -33.52 52.53
N GLU A 680 30.23 -34.47 53.46
CA GLU A 680 30.59 -34.25 54.88
C GLU A 680 32.04 -33.76 55.07
N SER A 681 32.96 -34.15 54.17
CA SER A 681 34.35 -33.66 54.13
C SER A 681 34.39 -32.15 53.91
N VAL A 682 33.81 -31.68 52.80
CA VAL A 682 33.80 -30.26 52.41
C VAL A 682 32.98 -29.42 53.39
N ARG A 683 31.83 -29.93 53.88
CA ARG A 683 31.06 -29.26 54.95
C ARG A 683 31.83 -29.13 56.27
N SER A 684 32.62 -30.14 56.63
CA SER A 684 33.49 -30.08 57.81
C SER A 684 34.61 -29.05 57.64
N GLN A 685 35.22 -28.98 56.45
CA GLN A 685 36.25 -28.00 56.11
C GLN A 685 35.72 -26.57 56.18
N LEU A 686 34.64 -26.26 55.44
CA LEU A 686 34.04 -24.91 55.42
C LEU A 686 33.60 -24.44 56.81
N ARG A 687 33.09 -25.35 57.66
CA ARG A 687 32.78 -25.05 59.07
C ARG A 687 34.04 -24.78 59.91
N SER A 688 35.15 -25.50 59.68
CA SER A 688 36.41 -25.24 60.38
C SER A 688 36.96 -23.88 59.98
N GLU A 689 37.19 -23.65 58.69
CA GLU A 689 37.79 -22.40 58.18
C GLU A 689 36.96 -21.17 58.60
N ARG A 690 35.61 -21.23 58.54
CA ARG A 690 34.73 -20.17 59.08
C ARG A 690 34.99 -19.90 60.58
N THR A 691 35.20 -20.95 61.36
CA THR A 691 35.40 -20.88 62.81
C THR A 691 36.82 -20.43 63.18
N ASP A 692 37.82 -20.86 62.43
CA ASP A 692 39.23 -20.49 62.58
C ASP A 692 39.49 -19.05 62.10
N ALA A 693 38.75 -18.57 61.09
CA ALA A 693 38.64 -17.16 60.70
C ALA A 693 37.85 -16.29 61.70
N GLY A 694 37.14 -16.91 62.65
CA GLY A 694 36.34 -16.22 63.67
C GLY A 694 34.99 -15.67 63.19
N LEU A 695 34.56 -16.01 61.98
CA LEU A 695 33.31 -15.54 61.37
C LEU A 695 32.09 -16.24 61.96
N THR A 696 31.02 -15.49 62.21
CA THR A 696 29.71 -16.05 62.59
C THR A 696 28.93 -16.49 61.34
N GLN A 697 27.80 -17.16 61.57
CA GLN A 697 26.86 -17.49 60.48
C GLN A 697 26.09 -16.25 59.96
N GLN A 698 26.14 -15.10 60.66
CA GLN A 698 25.65 -13.82 60.15
C GLN A 698 26.67 -13.18 59.21
N ASP A 699 27.96 -13.15 59.57
CA ASP A 699 29.00 -12.54 58.71
C ASP A 699 29.10 -13.25 57.35
N VAL A 700 28.88 -14.58 57.32
CA VAL A 700 28.75 -15.34 56.07
C VAL A 700 27.44 -15.04 55.33
N CYS A 701 26.32 -14.87 56.03
CA CYS A 701 25.06 -14.45 55.41
C CYS A 701 25.19 -13.08 54.72
N ASP A 702 25.85 -12.13 55.38
CA ASP A 702 26.07 -10.79 54.87
C ASP A 702 27.04 -10.77 53.68
N ALA A 703 28.02 -11.69 53.64
CA ALA A 703 28.94 -11.88 52.52
C ALA A 703 28.34 -12.64 51.32
N VAL A 704 27.39 -13.56 51.56
CA VAL A 704 26.76 -14.41 50.53
C VAL A 704 25.42 -13.82 50.03
N GLY A 705 24.89 -12.78 50.67
CA GLY A 705 23.63 -12.13 50.30
C GLY A 705 22.37 -12.83 50.82
N VAL A 706 22.48 -13.70 51.83
CA VAL A 706 21.37 -14.53 52.34
C VAL A 706 20.84 -13.99 53.67
N SER A 707 19.54 -13.69 53.72
CA SER A 707 18.92 -12.94 54.83
C SER A 707 18.77 -13.67 56.18
N GLN A 708 19.16 -14.95 56.30
CA GLN A 708 18.97 -15.72 57.55
C GLN A 708 20.15 -16.67 57.89
N PRO A 709 20.84 -16.49 59.04
CA PRO A 709 21.94 -17.36 59.50
C PRO A 709 21.59 -18.85 59.62
N ILE A 710 20.31 -19.19 59.76
CA ILE A 710 19.86 -20.58 59.78
C ILE A 710 20.14 -21.28 58.46
N THR A 711 20.11 -20.58 57.32
CA THR A 711 20.36 -21.15 55.98
C THR A 711 21.79 -21.68 55.86
N VAL A 712 22.79 -20.86 56.21
CA VAL A 712 24.20 -21.28 56.31
C VAL A 712 24.36 -22.43 57.31
N SER A 713 23.65 -22.37 58.46
CA SER A 713 23.66 -23.45 59.46
C SER A 713 23.09 -24.78 58.94
N GLN A 714 22.18 -24.74 57.96
CA GLN A 714 21.58 -25.93 57.35
C GLN A 714 22.46 -26.46 56.21
N TRP A 715 23.12 -25.59 55.43
CA TRP A 715 24.18 -25.98 54.48
C TRP A 715 25.32 -26.72 55.19
N GLU A 716 25.89 -26.15 56.27
CA GLU A 716 26.94 -26.83 57.06
C GLU A 716 26.48 -28.20 57.65
N ARG A 717 25.18 -28.45 57.76
CA ARG A 717 24.59 -29.70 58.28
C ARG A 717 24.18 -30.69 57.18
N GLY A 718 24.22 -30.30 55.91
CA GLY A 718 23.68 -31.11 54.81
C GLY A 718 22.15 -31.21 54.79
N ASN A 719 21.45 -30.30 55.49
CA ASN A 719 19.99 -30.27 55.56
C ASN A 719 19.34 -29.43 54.44
N SER A 720 20.15 -28.69 53.68
CA SER A 720 19.76 -27.93 52.50
C SER A 720 20.97 -27.78 51.57
N ARG A 721 20.72 -27.61 50.28
CA ARG A 721 21.74 -27.40 49.24
C ARG A 721 21.76 -25.92 48.83
N PRO A 722 22.90 -25.20 48.88
CA PRO A 722 23.01 -23.88 48.24
C PRO A 722 22.87 -24.01 46.72
N THR A 723 22.72 -22.89 46.02
CA THR A 723 23.00 -22.82 44.59
C THR A 723 24.52 -22.70 44.35
N VAL A 724 24.98 -22.76 43.09
CA VAL A 724 26.42 -22.67 42.77
C VAL A 724 27.04 -21.36 43.28
N SER A 725 26.50 -20.20 42.91
CA SER A 725 26.99 -18.88 43.32
C SER A 725 26.96 -18.70 44.85
N ASN A 726 25.92 -19.22 45.52
CA ASN A 726 25.84 -19.24 46.99
C ASN A 726 26.92 -20.12 47.64
N PHE A 727 27.33 -21.22 46.98
CA PHE A 727 28.41 -22.07 47.44
C PHE A 727 29.78 -21.43 47.21
N GLU A 728 30.01 -20.86 46.03
CA GLU A 728 31.26 -20.20 45.67
C GLU A 728 31.50 -18.97 46.56
N ALA A 729 30.50 -18.10 46.75
CA ALA A 729 30.59 -16.97 47.67
C ALA A 729 30.83 -17.42 49.13
N TYR A 730 30.28 -18.56 49.56
CA TYR A 730 30.59 -19.11 50.89
C TYR A 730 32.04 -19.61 50.97
N CYS A 731 32.56 -20.25 49.93
CA CYS A 731 33.97 -20.62 49.84
C CYS A 731 34.89 -19.39 49.95
N GLU A 732 34.63 -18.34 49.17
CA GLU A 732 35.40 -17.09 49.22
C GLU A 732 35.33 -16.42 50.60
N ALA A 733 34.14 -16.33 51.19
CA ALA A 733 33.94 -15.73 52.52
C ALA A 733 34.74 -16.44 53.64
N VAL A 734 35.09 -17.72 53.48
CA VAL A 734 35.94 -18.47 54.44
C VAL A 734 37.38 -18.68 53.96
N GLY A 735 37.77 -18.12 52.82
CA GLY A 735 39.13 -18.23 52.27
C GLY A 735 39.45 -19.57 51.60
N VAL A 736 38.44 -20.39 51.27
CA VAL A 736 38.58 -21.62 50.48
C VAL A 736 38.42 -21.28 48.99
N SER A 737 39.26 -21.85 48.13
CA SER A 737 39.18 -21.61 46.67
C SER A 737 37.90 -22.25 46.08
N PRO A 738 36.99 -21.50 45.46
CA PRO A 738 35.76 -22.04 44.88
C PRO A 738 36.05 -23.11 43.82
N ALA A 739 36.94 -22.81 42.87
CA ALA A 739 37.36 -23.74 41.81
C ALA A 739 38.02 -25.04 42.30
N ALA A 740 38.52 -25.08 43.54
CA ALA A 740 38.98 -26.33 44.16
C ALA A 740 37.82 -27.07 44.86
N ALA A 741 36.96 -26.34 45.59
CA ALA A 741 35.83 -26.91 46.31
C ALA A 741 34.74 -27.45 45.37
N ILE A 742 34.50 -26.81 44.23
CA ILE A 742 33.50 -27.23 43.23
C ILE A 742 33.85 -28.56 42.55
N GLY A 743 35.14 -28.94 42.56
CA GLY A 743 35.60 -30.26 42.12
C GLY A 743 35.48 -31.38 43.18
N GLU A 744 35.06 -31.06 44.41
CA GLU A 744 34.86 -32.02 45.51
C GLU A 744 33.37 -32.15 45.93
N VAL A 745 32.44 -31.59 45.13
CA VAL A 745 30.98 -31.61 45.37
C VAL A 745 30.25 -32.13 44.13
N THR A 746 28.97 -32.48 44.30
CA THR A 746 28.09 -32.80 43.16
C THR A 746 27.25 -31.57 42.85
N VAL A 747 27.23 -31.13 41.59
CA VAL A 747 26.19 -30.23 41.07
C VAL A 747 24.99 -31.08 40.67
N ASP A 748 23.81 -30.67 41.12
CA ASP A 748 22.50 -31.30 40.98
C ASP A 748 21.55 -30.29 40.33
N ASP A 749 20.48 -30.78 39.72
CA ASP A 749 19.45 -30.03 38.98
C ASP A 749 18.95 -28.79 39.76
N SER A 750 18.50 -27.75 39.04
CA SER A 750 17.88 -26.58 39.67
C SER A 750 16.51 -26.93 40.29
N LEU A 751 15.91 -26.02 41.06
CA LEU A 751 14.56 -26.25 41.59
C LEU A 751 13.46 -26.13 40.51
N LEU A 752 13.79 -25.62 39.31
CA LEU A 752 12.92 -25.69 38.14
C LEU A 752 13.09 -27.02 37.39
N ASP A 753 14.33 -27.44 37.11
CA ASP A 753 14.58 -28.72 36.43
C ASP A 753 14.08 -29.91 37.28
N GLN A 754 14.35 -29.91 38.60
CA GLN A 754 13.78 -30.90 39.52
C GLN A 754 12.25 -30.85 39.59
N ARG A 755 11.62 -29.73 39.24
CA ARG A 755 10.16 -29.61 39.21
C ARG A 755 9.58 -30.19 37.93
N TRP A 756 10.18 -29.91 36.78
CA TRP A 756 9.81 -30.54 35.51
C TRP A 756 10.03 -32.06 35.59
N ASN A 757 11.20 -32.50 36.05
CA ASN A 757 11.56 -33.91 36.23
C ASN A 757 10.73 -34.69 37.28
N ASN A 758 9.84 -34.04 38.06
CA ASN A 758 9.04 -34.70 39.12
C ASN A 758 7.56 -34.28 39.21
N GLN A 759 7.08 -33.29 38.44
CA GLN A 759 5.65 -32.97 38.35
C GLN A 759 5.02 -33.72 37.17
N TYR A 760 3.74 -34.06 37.31
CA TYR A 760 2.96 -34.67 36.23
C TYR A 760 2.63 -33.58 35.19
N GLU A 761 2.78 -33.86 33.90
CA GLU A 761 2.70 -32.86 32.81
C GLU A 761 1.49 -31.93 32.96
N SER A 762 0.31 -32.52 33.22
CA SER A 762 -0.98 -31.83 33.36
C SER A 762 -1.17 -31.02 34.65
N ALA A 763 -0.11 -30.71 35.40
CA ALA A 763 -0.19 -29.88 36.60
C ALA A 763 -0.51 -28.41 36.22
N PRO A 764 -1.57 -27.76 36.78
CA PRO A 764 -1.98 -26.38 36.43
C PRO A 764 -0.98 -25.26 36.78
N THR A 765 0.26 -25.62 37.11
CA THR A 765 1.35 -24.70 37.45
C THR A 765 2.65 -25.06 36.73
N ASN A 766 2.61 -26.05 35.83
CA ASN A 766 3.63 -26.29 34.83
C ASN A 766 3.27 -25.46 33.59
N ARG A 767 4.24 -24.69 33.07
CA ARG A 767 4.08 -23.91 31.83
C ARG A 767 4.77 -24.56 30.62
N VAL A 768 5.67 -25.51 30.88
CA VAL A 768 6.36 -26.27 29.83
C VAL A 768 5.41 -27.29 29.22
N ARG A 769 5.39 -27.35 27.89
CA ARG A 769 4.60 -28.27 27.06
C ARG A 769 5.49 -28.81 25.93
N ASP A 770 5.13 -29.97 25.43
CA ASP A 770 5.70 -30.60 24.23
C ASP A 770 5.00 -30.15 22.92
N TYR A 771 4.09 -29.17 22.99
CA TYR A 771 3.33 -28.64 21.85
C TYR A 771 2.90 -27.19 22.02
N VAL A 772 2.74 -26.51 20.89
CA VAL A 772 2.26 -25.12 20.72
C VAL A 772 1.51 -25.04 19.38
N ARG A 773 0.61 -24.05 19.18
CA ARG A 773 0.07 -23.77 17.83
C ARG A 773 1.09 -22.98 17.03
N ILE A 774 1.02 -23.03 15.70
CA ILE A 774 1.86 -22.16 14.87
C ILE A 774 1.42 -20.70 15.02
N SER A 775 0.10 -20.45 15.14
CA SER A 775 -0.50 -19.15 15.47
C SER A 775 -0.31 -18.68 16.94
N ASP A 776 0.49 -19.40 17.73
CA ASP A 776 0.81 -19.05 19.13
C ASP A 776 2.34 -18.82 19.28
N LEU A 777 3.08 -18.60 18.18
CA LEU A 777 4.55 -18.46 18.12
C LEU A 777 4.96 -17.13 17.46
N GLU A 778 5.89 -16.41 18.06
CA GLU A 778 6.57 -15.28 17.41
C GLU A 778 7.87 -15.78 16.72
N GLU A 779 8.39 -15.07 15.71
CA GLU A 779 9.68 -15.45 15.08
C GLU A 779 10.82 -15.59 16.11
N SER A 780 10.82 -14.74 17.15
CA SER A 780 11.80 -14.80 18.23
C SER A 780 11.68 -16.02 19.15
N ASP A 781 10.57 -16.78 19.10
CA ASP A 781 10.49 -18.07 19.80
C ASP A 781 11.29 -19.17 19.10
N LEU A 782 11.57 -19.01 17.79
CA LEU A 782 12.33 -19.99 17.00
C LEU A 782 13.80 -20.05 17.42
N ASP A 783 14.38 -18.93 17.87
CA ASP A 783 15.73 -18.85 18.47
C ASP A 783 15.84 -19.68 19.77
N ASP A 784 14.74 -19.85 20.51
CA ASP A 784 14.69 -20.64 21.73
C ASP A 784 14.53 -22.16 21.45
N ILE A 785 14.28 -22.57 20.19
CA ILE A 785 14.25 -23.97 19.73
C ILE A 785 15.65 -24.40 19.23
N PRO A 786 16.33 -25.39 19.84
CA PRO A 786 17.64 -25.83 19.37
C PRO A 786 17.60 -26.47 17.96
N GLU A 787 18.54 -26.09 17.08
CA GLU A 787 18.68 -26.62 15.70
C GLU A 787 18.67 -28.16 15.62
N ASP A 788 19.33 -28.83 16.57
CA ASP A 788 19.46 -30.28 16.65
C ASP A 788 18.16 -31.00 17.11
N ALA A 789 17.14 -30.26 17.58
CA ALA A 789 16.01 -30.83 18.31
C ALA A 789 14.85 -31.25 17.40
N HIS A 790 14.28 -32.43 17.69
CA HIS A 790 13.16 -32.97 16.91
C HIS A 790 11.89 -32.14 17.10
N VAL A 791 11.32 -31.66 15.99
CA VAL A 791 10.03 -30.95 15.92
C VAL A 791 9.22 -31.47 14.73
N GLU A 792 7.94 -31.77 14.97
CA GLU A 792 6.97 -32.21 13.98
C GLU A 792 5.82 -31.21 13.84
N LEU A 793 5.37 -31.00 12.60
CA LEU A 793 4.21 -30.17 12.26
C LEU A 793 2.98 -31.06 12.10
N THR A 794 1.98 -30.85 12.97
CA THR A 794 0.83 -31.74 13.14
C THR A 794 -0.51 -31.00 13.01
N PRO A 795 -1.58 -31.63 12.49
CA PRO A 795 -2.94 -31.13 12.60
C PRO A 795 -3.48 -31.34 14.04
N GLU A 796 -4.31 -30.43 14.56
CA GLU A 796 -4.84 -30.45 15.95
C GLU A 796 -5.35 -31.83 16.39
N HIS A 797 -6.14 -32.49 15.53
CA HIS A 797 -6.79 -33.77 15.83
C HIS A 797 -5.94 -35.02 15.48
N TYR A 798 -4.73 -34.86 14.95
CA TYR A 798 -3.90 -35.94 14.39
C TYR A 798 -2.43 -35.84 14.82
N ALA A 799 -2.18 -35.67 16.13
CA ALA A 799 -0.85 -35.55 16.70
C ALA A 799 0.13 -36.71 16.37
N ASP A 800 -0.36 -37.94 16.14
CA ASP A 800 0.48 -39.09 15.75
C ASP A 800 0.89 -39.10 14.25
N HIS A 801 0.62 -38.03 13.50
CA HIS A 801 0.78 -37.96 12.03
C HIS A 801 1.46 -36.65 11.59
N GLY A 802 2.58 -36.28 12.23
CA GLY A 802 3.37 -35.12 11.87
C GLY A 802 4.26 -35.32 10.64
N ILE A 803 4.68 -34.21 10.03
CA ILE A 803 5.86 -34.14 9.15
C ILE A 803 7.01 -33.48 9.90
N ASP A 804 8.26 -33.76 9.51
CA ASP A 804 9.46 -33.12 10.06
C ASP A 804 9.43 -31.58 9.83
N ARG A 805 10.04 -30.80 10.73
CA ARG A 805 10.29 -29.36 10.55
C ARG A 805 11.11 -29.08 9.28
N TYR A 806 12.00 -29.99 8.89
CA TYR A 806 12.96 -29.76 7.80
C TYR A 806 12.73 -30.65 6.58
N VAL A 807 12.57 -30.02 5.42
CA VAL A 807 12.59 -30.70 4.11
C VAL A 807 13.92 -30.44 3.40
N GLU A 808 14.60 -31.51 2.97
CA GLU A 808 15.89 -31.44 2.26
C GLU A 808 15.66 -31.18 0.75
N ILE A 809 16.44 -30.27 0.17
CA ILE A 809 16.30 -29.84 -1.24
C ILE A 809 17.11 -30.78 -2.15
N ASP A 810 16.41 -31.67 -2.85
CA ASP A 810 17.04 -32.69 -3.71
C ASP A 810 16.32 -32.93 -5.06
N GLU A 811 16.84 -33.87 -5.87
CA GLU A 811 16.18 -34.31 -7.12
C GLU A 811 14.78 -34.92 -6.88
N THR A 812 14.51 -35.51 -5.71
CA THR A 812 13.20 -36.12 -5.38
C THR A 812 12.13 -35.06 -5.16
N LEU A 813 12.43 -34.01 -4.37
CA LEU A 813 11.57 -32.85 -4.16
C LEU A 813 11.31 -32.13 -5.50
N CYS A 814 12.36 -31.84 -6.25
CA CYS A 814 12.24 -31.13 -7.53
C CYS A 814 11.46 -31.96 -8.58
N GLU A 815 11.60 -33.28 -8.60
CA GLU A 815 10.80 -34.13 -9.48
C GLU A 815 9.33 -34.25 -9.04
N LEU A 816 9.03 -34.17 -7.74
CA LEU A 816 7.67 -34.04 -7.23
C LEU A 816 7.03 -32.70 -7.64
N PHE A 817 7.75 -31.59 -7.53
CA PHE A 817 7.30 -30.28 -8.04
C PHE A 817 7.01 -30.35 -9.54
N GLY A 818 7.87 -31.01 -10.32
CA GLY A 818 7.68 -31.19 -11.77
C GLY A 818 6.41 -31.94 -12.13
N ILE A 819 6.15 -33.11 -11.52
CA ILE A 819 4.92 -33.88 -11.79
C ILE A 819 3.68 -33.18 -11.24
N TYR A 820 3.82 -32.41 -10.15
CA TYR A 820 2.72 -31.64 -9.58
C TYR A 820 2.33 -30.45 -10.49
N ALA A 821 3.30 -29.74 -11.06
CA ALA A 821 3.05 -28.65 -12.00
C ALA A 821 2.25 -29.14 -13.23
N ALA A 822 2.46 -30.39 -13.66
CA ALA A 822 1.58 -31.09 -14.62
C ALA A 822 0.30 -31.65 -13.95
N ASP A 823 0.29 -32.94 -13.63
CA ASP A 823 -0.86 -33.76 -13.17
C ASP A 823 -1.30 -33.50 -11.70
N GLY A 824 -0.75 -32.49 -11.03
CA GLY A 824 -0.99 -32.22 -9.61
C GLY A 824 -2.18 -31.32 -9.28
N SER A 825 -2.74 -31.50 -8.08
CA SER A 825 -3.62 -30.51 -7.42
C SER A 825 -3.61 -30.66 -5.90
N SER A 826 -3.60 -29.54 -5.18
CA SER A 826 -3.57 -29.44 -3.71
C SER A 826 -4.98 -29.12 -3.15
N SER A 827 -5.06 -28.61 -1.94
CA SER A 827 -6.16 -27.96 -1.20
C SER A 827 -6.03 -28.38 0.27
N PRO A 828 -6.16 -27.46 1.23
CA PRO A 828 -5.92 -27.75 2.65
C PRO A 828 -6.74 -28.94 3.19
N ARG A 829 -7.95 -29.13 2.65
CA ARG A 829 -8.88 -30.19 3.05
C ARG A 829 -8.58 -31.58 2.47
N ASN A 830 -7.95 -31.67 1.30
CA ASN A 830 -7.71 -32.95 0.62
C ASN A 830 -6.23 -33.34 0.57
N GLY A 831 -5.31 -32.41 0.79
CA GLY A 831 -3.88 -32.63 0.64
C GLY A 831 -3.44 -32.82 -0.82
N VAL A 832 -2.13 -32.95 -1.01
CA VAL A 832 -1.48 -33.03 -2.32
C VAL A 832 -1.92 -34.29 -3.07
N ARG A 833 -2.36 -34.13 -4.33
CA ARG A 833 -2.77 -35.22 -5.23
C ARG A 833 -2.01 -35.15 -6.54
N LEU A 834 -1.67 -36.31 -7.09
CA LEU A 834 -1.16 -36.48 -8.46
C LEU A 834 -2.11 -37.43 -9.22
N ALA A 835 -2.54 -37.02 -10.42
CA ALA A 835 -3.39 -37.84 -11.28
C ALA A 835 -2.58 -38.94 -12.00
N ILE A 836 -3.01 -40.20 -11.84
CA ILE A 836 -2.33 -41.38 -12.38
C ILE A 836 -3.19 -42.02 -13.50
N GLY A 837 -2.98 -41.55 -14.72
CA GLY A 837 -3.62 -42.08 -15.93
C GLY A 837 -2.86 -43.23 -16.58
N ASN A 838 -3.42 -43.74 -17.69
CA ASN A 838 -2.79 -44.73 -18.59
C ASN A 838 -1.43 -44.28 -19.18
N THR A 839 -1.02 -43.05 -18.91
CA THR A 839 0.20 -42.39 -19.38
C THR A 839 1.36 -42.54 -18.41
N ASN A 840 1.09 -42.47 -17.10
CA ASN A 840 2.07 -42.40 -16.01
C ASN A 840 1.85 -43.52 -14.95
N GLU A 841 0.88 -44.43 -15.15
CA GLU A 841 0.58 -45.60 -14.29
C GLU A 841 1.82 -46.33 -13.75
N SER A 842 2.84 -46.56 -14.58
CA SER A 842 4.08 -47.25 -14.22
C SER A 842 5.01 -46.47 -13.27
N LEU A 843 4.65 -45.24 -12.92
CA LEU A 843 5.38 -44.36 -11.99
C LEU A 843 4.65 -44.19 -10.64
N ARG A 844 3.46 -44.80 -10.48
CA ARG A 844 2.64 -44.77 -9.25
C ARG A 844 3.47 -45.04 -7.99
N ASP A 845 4.10 -46.22 -7.93
CA ASP A 845 4.87 -46.65 -6.76
C ASP A 845 6.06 -45.71 -6.51
N ARG A 846 6.70 -45.21 -7.58
CA ARG A 846 7.83 -44.26 -7.50
C ARG A 846 7.42 -42.93 -6.85
N TYR A 847 6.23 -42.42 -7.14
CA TYR A 847 5.75 -41.18 -6.51
C TYR A 847 5.19 -41.39 -5.10
N ILE A 848 4.73 -42.60 -4.76
CA ILE A 848 4.45 -42.98 -3.36
C ILE A 848 5.74 -42.99 -2.54
N ASP A 849 6.78 -43.68 -3.04
CA ASP A 849 8.11 -43.73 -2.41
C ASP A 849 8.72 -42.33 -2.28
N ALA A 850 8.52 -41.44 -3.27
CA ALA A 850 9.00 -40.06 -3.24
C ALA A 850 8.33 -39.20 -2.15
N PHE A 851 7.01 -39.30 -1.98
CA PHE A 851 6.33 -38.61 -0.88
C PHE A 851 6.75 -39.16 0.50
N GLU A 852 7.00 -40.47 0.62
CA GLU A 852 7.56 -41.06 1.87
C GLU A 852 8.99 -40.56 2.14
N ALA A 853 9.80 -40.38 1.10
CA ALA A 853 11.17 -39.85 1.22
C ALA A 853 11.23 -38.38 1.63
N VAL A 854 10.34 -37.53 1.09
CA VAL A 854 10.32 -36.07 1.35
C VAL A 854 9.64 -35.71 2.67
N PHE A 855 8.55 -36.39 3.04
CA PHE A 855 7.74 -36.02 4.23
C PHE A 855 7.77 -37.05 5.36
N GLY A 856 8.43 -38.21 5.20
CA GLY A 856 8.36 -39.32 6.15
C GLY A 856 7.00 -40.05 6.18
N ILE A 857 6.01 -39.62 5.36
CA ILE A 857 4.65 -40.18 5.32
C ILE A 857 4.36 -40.77 3.93
N PRO A 858 4.01 -42.07 3.81
CA PRO A 858 3.64 -42.64 2.53
C PRO A 858 2.31 -42.08 2.00
N ALA A 859 2.34 -41.60 0.76
CA ALA A 859 1.13 -41.27 0.01
C ALA A 859 0.27 -42.52 -0.27
N LYS A 860 -1.04 -42.32 -0.42
CA LYS A 860 -2.01 -43.39 -0.63
C LYS A 860 -2.49 -43.38 -2.07
N HIS A 861 -2.43 -44.54 -2.73
CA HIS A 861 -3.12 -44.74 -4.00
C HIS A 861 -4.62 -44.92 -3.77
N SER A 862 -5.44 -44.30 -4.61
CA SER A 862 -6.90 -44.45 -4.66
C SER A 862 -7.34 -44.90 -6.05
N GLU A 863 -8.01 -46.05 -6.13
CA GLU A 863 -8.71 -46.53 -7.34
C GLU A 863 -10.04 -45.78 -7.52
N ALA A 864 -10.43 -45.49 -8.76
CA ALA A 864 -11.71 -44.84 -9.07
C ALA A 864 -12.46 -45.50 -10.24
N ASP A 865 -13.72 -45.94 -10.01
CA ASP A 865 -14.53 -46.64 -11.02
C ASP A 865 -14.87 -45.78 -12.26
N ASP A 866 -15.06 -44.47 -12.08
CA ASP A 866 -15.52 -43.50 -13.10
C ASP A 866 -14.55 -42.30 -13.30
N ARG A 867 -13.32 -42.37 -12.77
CA ARG A 867 -12.30 -41.28 -12.85
C ARG A 867 -10.90 -41.85 -13.12
N VAL A 868 -9.91 -40.97 -13.17
CA VAL A 868 -8.48 -41.33 -13.15
C VAL A 868 -8.09 -41.77 -11.73
N ASP A 869 -7.13 -42.69 -11.59
CA ASP A 869 -6.57 -43.05 -10.28
C ASP A 869 -5.77 -41.88 -9.68
N GLU A 870 -5.65 -41.81 -8.35
CA GLU A 870 -4.90 -40.75 -7.67
C GLU A 870 -3.79 -41.34 -6.78
N VAL A 871 -2.62 -40.69 -6.71
CA VAL A 871 -1.67 -40.81 -5.60
C VAL A 871 -1.81 -39.56 -4.73
N LYS A 872 -2.08 -39.76 -3.43
CA LYS A 872 -2.58 -38.71 -2.54
C LYS A 872 -1.91 -38.70 -1.17
N LEU A 873 -1.23 -37.60 -0.84
CA LEU A 873 -0.69 -37.33 0.48
C LEU A 873 -1.74 -36.60 1.33
N VAL A 874 -2.42 -37.32 2.21
CA VAL A 874 -3.45 -36.77 3.10
C VAL A 874 -2.81 -36.31 4.42
N ASN A 875 -2.21 -35.13 4.42
CA ASN A 875 -1.72 -34.41 5.60
C ASN A 875 -1.95 -32.89 5.41
N ARG A 876 -2.48 -32.18 6.43
CA ARG A 876 -2.79 -30.73 6.39
C ARG A 876 -1.51 -29.88 6.42
N ALA A 877 -0.52 -30.23 7.25
CA ALA A 877 0.76 -29.53 7.30
C ALA A 877 1.52 -29.66 5.96
N ALA A 878 1.55 -30.86 5.38
CA ALA A 878 2.17 -31.07 4.07
C ALA A 878 1.40 -30.38 2.93
N ALA A 879 0.09 -30.14 3.07
CA ALA A 879 -0.70 -29.39 2.09
C ALA A 879 -0.38 -27.89 2.15
N LEU A 880 -0.37 -27.32 3.35
CA LEU A 880 -0.05 -25.90 3.56
C LEU A 880 1.42 -25.59 3.23
N ALA A 881 2.35 -26.50 3.53
CA ALA A 881 3.73 -26.41 3.03
C ALA A 881 3.79 -26.44 1.49
N TRP A 882 2.96 -27.26 0.83
CA TRP A 882 2.90 -27.30 -0.63
C TRP A 882 2.39 -26.00 -1.23
N GLU A 883 1.34 -25.44 -0.65
CA GLU A 883 0.68 -24.22 -1.11
C GLU A 883 1.55 -22.98 -0.83
N TYR A 884 1.83 -22.69 0.44
CA TYR A 884 2.41 -21.41 0.89
C TYR A 884 3.95 -21.38 0.95
N VAL A 885 4.62 -22.54 1.12
CA VAL A 885 6.09 -22.59 1.23
C VAL A 885 6.76 -23.00 -0.08
N PHE A 886 6.07 -23.76 -0.94
CA PHE A 886 6.60 -24.22 -2.23
C PHE A 886 6.00 -23.52 -3.46
N GLY A 887 5.14 -22.51 -3.28
CA GLY A 887 4.58 -21.71 -4.39
C GLY A 887 3.61 -22.51 -5.27
N PHE A 888 2.64 -23.19 -4.66
CA PHE A 888 1.57 -23.93 -5.35
C PHE A 888 0.17 -23.65 -4.77
N ASP A 889 -0.04 -22.40 -4.41
CA ASP A 889 -1.28 -21.75 -3.99
C ASP A 889 -2.34 -21.67 -5.10
N GLY A 890 -1.94 -21.40 -6.35
CA GLY A 890 -2.83 -21.22 -7.50
C GLY A 890 -3.87 -22.33 -7.69
N GLU A 891 -5.16 -21.98 -7.62
CA GLU A 891 -6.28 -22.93 -7.59
C GLU A 891 -6.44 -23.74 -8.90
N THR A 892 -6.01 -23.19 -10.04
CA THR A 892 -6.29 -23.72 -11.36
C THR A 892 -5.04 -24.00 -12.21
N ALA A 893 -5.23 -24.73 -13.31
CA ALA A 893 -4.17 -25.09 -14.25
C ALA A 893 -3.72 -23.93 -15.17
N VAL A 894 -4.26 -22.71 -15.01
CA VAL A 894 -3.75 -21.51 -15.71
C VAL A 894 -2.89 -20.61 -14.81
N GLU A 895 -3.09 -20.59 -13.49
CA GLU A 895 -2.23 -19.80 -12.57
C GLU A 895 -0.90 -20.51 -12.21
N LYS A 896 -0.81 -21.84 -12.36
CA LYS A 896 0.42 -22.59 -12.02
C LYS A 896 1.67 -21.97 -12.66
N SER A 897 2.72 -21.76 -11.86
CA SER A 897 4.03 -21.25 -12.29
C SER A 897 5.14 -22.33 -12.22
N VAL A 898 6.41 -21.92 -12.34
CA VAL A 898 7.57 -22.70 -11.89
C VAL A 898 8.03 -22.09 -10.56
N PRO A 899 8.11 -22.83 -9.44
CA PRO A 899 8.53 -22.26 -8.16
C PRO A 899 9.94 -21.69 -8.20
N ASP A 900 10.14 -20.55 -7.54
CA ASP A 900 11.41 -19.79 -7.49
C ASP A 900 12.62 -20.66 -7.10
N LEU A 901 12.45 -21.54 -6.10
CA LEU A 901 13.49 -22.48 -5.66
C LEU A 901 14.08 -23.31 -6.81
N VAL A 902 13.31 -23.63 -7.86
CA VAL A 902 13.81 -24.39 -9.01
C VAL A 902 14.86 -23.60 -9.82
N PHE A 903 14.89 -22.27 -9.71
CA PHE A 903 15.89 -21.41 -10.33
C PHE A 903 17.20 -21.28 -9.51
N ASP A 904 17.19 -21.63 -8.21
CA ASP A 904 18.37 -21.58 -7.33
C ASP A 904 19.02 -22.94 -7.02
N VAL A 905 18.39 -24.05 -7.38
CA VAL A 905 18.99 -25.39 -7.28
C VAL A 905 19.92 -25.72 -8.45
N SER A 906 20.69 -26.81 -8.34
CA SER A 906 21.63 -27.20 -9.38
C SER A 906 20.93 -27.67 -10.66
N SER A 907 21.73 -27.77 -11.74
CA SER A 907 21.27 -28.33 -13.01
C SER A 907 20.74 -29.78 -12.91
N SER A 908 21.10 -30.53 -11.87
CA SER A 908 20.58 -31.88 -11.59
C SER A 908 19.11 -31.79 -11.18
N CYS A 909 18.83 -30.95 -10.19
CA CYS A 909 17.51 -30.67 -9.62
C CYS A 909 16.58 -29.98 -10.63
N GLN A 910 17.10 -29.04 -11.43
CA GLN A 910 16.36 -28.46 -12.56
C GLN A 910 15.97 -29.50 -13.61
N GLN A 911 16.86 -30.44 -13.93
CA GLN A 911 16.54 -31.55 -14.82
C GLN A 911 15.56 -32.53 -14.17
N ALA A 912 15.56 -32.68 -12.85
CA ALA A 912 14.57 -33.47 -12.12
C ALA A 912 13.16 -32.85 -12.19
N PHE A 913 13.02 -31.53 -12.05
CA PHE A 913 11.75 -30.82 -12.31
C PHE A 913 11.27 -31.01 -13.75
N LEU A 914 12.14 -30.74 -14.73
CA LEU A 914 11.80 -30.93 -16.15
C LEU A 914 11.41 -32.39 -16.48
N ARG A 915 11.96 -33.37 -15.75
CA ARG A 915 11.70 -34.81 -15.86
C ARG A 915 10.35 -35.19 -15.25
N GLY A 916 10.05 -34.67 -14.06
CA GLY A 916 8.74 -34.83 -13.41
C GLY A 916 7.61 -34.30 -14.27
N TYR A 917 7.76 -33.10 -14.84
CA TYR A 917 6.76 -32.56 -15.76
C TYR A 917 6.63 -33.42 -17.03
N LEU A 918 7.76 -33.85 -17.61
CA LEU A 918 7.76 -34.70 -18.80
C LEU A 918 7.15 -36.10 -18.54
N HIS A 919 6.98 -36.51 -17.28
CA HIS A 919 6.29 -37.73 -16.91
C HIS A 919 4.76 -37.60 -16.88
N GLY A 920 4.21 -36.39 -16.70
CA GLY A 920 2.78 -36.08 -16.82
C GLY A 920 2.39 -35.65 -18.23
N ASP A 921 2.16 -34.35 -18.44
CA ASP A 921 1.80 -33.69 -19.72
C ASP A 921 2.93 -33.65 -20.78
N GLY A 922 3.96 -34.47 -20.60
CA GLY A 922 5.08 -34.63 -21.51
C GLY A 922 4.79 -35.52 -22.72
N ALA A 923 5.33 -35.12 -23.88
CA ALA A 923 5.22 -35.87 -25.13
C ALA A 923 6.58 -36.11 -25.79
N VAL A 924 7.04 -37.37 -25.79
CA VAL A 924 8.28 -37.82 -26.45
C VAL A 924 8.00 -38.70 -27.66
N ASN A 925 8.70 -38.43 -28.78
CA ASN A 925 8.66 -39.20 -30.03
C ASN A 925 10.05 -39.22 -30.70
N GLU A 926 10.21 -39.99 -31.80
CA GLU A 926 11.46 -40.15 -32.57
C GLU A 926 12.19 -38.86 -32.99
N SER A 927 11.51 -37.70 -32.95
CA SER A 927 12.02 -36.42 -33.45
C SER A 927 12.09 -35.29 -32.42
N ARG A 928 11.30 -35.31 -31.34
CA ARG A 928 11.27 -34.22 -30.34
C ARG A 928 10.74 -34.68 -28.99
N ILE A 929 11.03 -33.89 -27.98
CA ILE A 929 10.22 -33.80 -26.75
C ILE A 929 9.39 -32.52 -26.79
N ALA A 930 8.28 -32.53 -26.06
CA ALA A 930 7.49 -31.34 -25.77
C ALA A 930 6.89 -31.42 -24.35
N TRP A 931 6.79 -30.28 -23.70
CA TRP A 931 5.97 -30.03 -22.51
C TRP A 931 4.76 -29.21 -22.94
N THR A 932 3.62 -29.45 -22.30
CA THR A 932 2.33 -28.86 -22.67
C THR A 932 1.66 -28.30 -21.41
N THR A 933 1.07 -27.11 -21.48
CA THR A 933 0.37 -26.47 -20.36
C THR A 933 -0.72 -25.52 -20.86
N CYS A 934 -1.60 -25.08 -19.96
CA CYS A 934 -2.56 -23.99 -20.20
C CYS A 934 -2.14 -22.66 -19.55
N SER A 935 -1.12 -22.67 -18.67
CA SER A 935 -0.53 -21.45 -18.08
C SER A 935 0.47 -20.79 -19.04
N ARG A 936 0.49 -19.46 -19.08
CA ARG A 936 1.50 -18.65 -19.79
C ARG A 936 2.86 -18.73 -19.07
N ASP A 937 2.84 -18.79 -17.75
CA ASP A 937 3.94 -18.39 -16.88
C ASP A 937 4.80 -19.61 -16.54
N LEU A 938 4.15 -20.76 -16.32
CA LEU A 938 4.79 -22.07 -16.38
C LEU A 938 5.36 -22.37 -17.78
N ALA A 939 4.73 -21.92 -18.87
CA ALA A 939 5.33 -22.05 -20.21
C ALA A 939 6.59 -21.18 -20.36
N SER A 940 6.57 -19.95 -19.83
CA SER A 940 7.71 -19.03 -19.78
C SER A 940 8.85 -19.58 -18.92
N GLY A 941 8.56 -19.98 -17.68
CA GLY A 941 9.50 -20.61 -16.75
C GLY A 941 10.13 -21.89 -17.31
N LEU A 942 9.37 -22.74 -18.02
CA LEU A 942 9.92 -23.89 -18.74
C LEU A 942 10.90 -23.48 -19.86
N MET A 943 10.66 -22.38 -20.58
CA MET A 943 11.63 -21.84 -21.54
C MET A 943 12.89 -21.29 -20.86
N TYR A 944 12.75 -20.69 -19.69
CA TYR A 944 13.86 -20.16 -18.91
C TYR A 944 14.71 -21.27 -18.25
N LEU A 945 14.10 -22.30 -17.64
CA LEU A 945 14.81 -23.49 -17.15
C LEU A 945 15.58 -24.21 -18.27
N LEU A 946 14.98 -24.34 -19.46
CA LEU A 946 15.70 -24.88 -20.61
C LEU A 946 16.88 -23.97 -21.01
N SER A 947 16.73 -22.65 -20.89
CA SER A 947 17.81 -21.70 -21.13
C SER A 947 18.91 -21.77 -20.06
N ALA A 948 18.61 -22.03 -18.79
CA ALA A 948 19.61 -22.32 -17.76
C ALA A 948 20.45 -23.57 -18.13
N GLN A 949 19.79 -24.61 -18.66
CA GLN A 949 20.45 -25.79 -19.24
C GLN A 949 21.13 -25.54 -20.60
N GLY A 950 21.15 -24.29 -21.08
CA GLY A 950 21.69 -23.87 -22.38
C GLY A 950 20.97 -24.48 -23.59
N VAL A 951 19.72 -24.93 -23.41
CA VAL A 951 18.89 -25.62 -24.40
C VAL A 951 17.89 -24.63 -25.01
N MET A 952 18.01 -24.40 -26.31
CA MET A 952 17.04 -23.59 -27.05
C MET A 952 15.74 -24.36 -27.26
N GLY A 953 14.81 -24.24 -26.30
CA GLY A 953 13.40 -24.59 -26.48
C GLY A 953 12.71 -23.67 -27.49
N SER A 954 11.66 -24.17 -28.13
CA SER A 954 10.76 -23.39 -28.99
C SER A 954 9.33 -23.49 -28.51
N HIS A 955 8.71 -22.38 -28.16
CA HIS A 955 7.30 -22.30 -27.79
C HIS A 955 6.37 -22.21 -29.04
N SER A 956 5.11 -22.60 -28.86
CA SER A 956 4.01 -22.32 -29.77
C SER A 956 2.66 -22.49 -29.06
N THR A 957 1.77 -21.50 -29.19
CA THR A 957 0.40 -21.56 -28.68
C THR A 957 -0.55 -22.28 -29.64
N THR A 958 -1.59 -22.93 -29.11
CA THR A 958 -2.72 -23.49 -29.86
C THR A 958 -4.04 -22.99 -29.26
N PRO A 959 -4.89 -22.26 -30.02
CA PRO A 959 -6.13 -21.72 -29.50
C PRO A 959 -7.16 -22.83 -29.20
N PRO A 960 -8.05 -22.66 -28.22
CA PRO A 960 -9.02 -23.68 -27.80
C PRO A 960 -9.90 -24.18 -28.94
N SER A 961 -10.27 -23.30 -29.88
CA SER A 961 -11.06 -23.64 -31.08
C SER A 961 -10.39 -24.64 -32.04
N ALA A 962 -9.07 -24.84 -31.93
CA ALA A 962 -8.31 -25.82 -32.72
C ALA A 962 -8.18 -27.19 -32.02
N LEU A 963 -8.47 -27.29 -30.72
CA LEU A 963 -8.26 -28.49 -29.90
C LEU A 963 -9.31 -29.57 -30.18
N ASN A 964 -9.11 -30.32 -31.27
CA ASN A 964 -9.99 -31.40 -31.72
C ASN A 964 -9.85 -32.70 -30.88
N ALA A 965 -9.91 -32.57 -29.55
CA ALA A 965 -9.74 -33.67 -28.59
C ALA A 965 -11.07 -34.23 -28.03
N GLY A 966 -12.17 -33.47 -28.12
CA GLY A 966 -13.49 -33.89 -27.60
C GLY A 966 -13.79 -33.43 -26.17
N TYR A 967 -13.01 -32.49 -25.65
CA TYR A 967 -13.22 -31.76 -24.40
C TYR A 967 -13.45 -30.28 -24.72
N GLU A 968 -14.31 -29.61 -23.95
CA GLU A 968 -14.50 -28.16 -24.04
C GLU A 968 -13.53 -27.48 -23.06
N THR A 969 -12.68 -26.59 -23.56
CA THR A 969 -11.80 -25.73 -22.76
C THR A 969 -11.85 -24.31 -23.34
N ASN A 970 -11.71 -23.31 -22.48
CA ASN A 970 -11.71 -21.90 -22.84
C ASN A 970 -10.30 -21.29 -22.90
N ALA A 971 -9.30 -21.97 -22.32
CA ALA A 971 -7.91 -21.50 -22.27
C ALA A 971 -7.12 -21.89 -23.54
N GLU A 972 -6.07 -21.12 -23.83
CA GLU A 972 -5.09 -21.48 -24.86
C GLU A 972 -4.14 -22.58 -24.37
N GLN A 973 -3.56 -23.35 -25.29
CA GLN A 973 -2.61 -24.41 -24.96
C GLN A 973 -1.20 -24.04 -25.44
N HIS A 974 -0.32 -23.77 -24.48
CA HIS A 974 1.10 -23.51 -24.71
C HIS A 974 1.88 -24.81 -24.86
N THR A 975 2.79 -24.89 -25.84
CA THR A 975 3.64 -26.06 -26.06
C THR A 975 5.11 -25.67 -26.21
N VAL A 976 5.94 -26.06 -25.25
CA VAL A 976 7.41 -25.86 -25.31
C VAL A 976 8.06 -27.12 -25.89
N THR A 977 8.77 -27.00 -27.01
CA THR A 977 9.37 -28.12 -27.76
C THR A 977 10.90 -28.06 -27.78
N VAL A 978 11.58 -29.20 -27.62
CA VAL A 978 13.02 -29.35 -27.92
C VAL A 978 13.23 -30.45 -28.97
N ALA A 979 13.90 -30.10 -30.07
CA ALA A 979 14.05 -30.98 -31.25
C ALA A 979 15.46 -31.01 -31.86
N ALA A 980 16.41 -30.20 -31.39
CA ALA A 980 17.77 -30.19 -31.92
C ALA A 980 18.64 -31.27 -31.24
N ARG A 981 19.46 -32.01 -32.02
CA ARG A 981 20.23 -33.15 -31.50
C ARG A 981 21.20 -32.78 -30.38
N ALA A 982 21.92 -31.66 -30.52
CA ALA A 982 22.88 -31.21 -29.52
C ALA A 982 22.20 -30.87 -28.18
N ASP A 983 21.01 -30.28 -28.27
CA ASP A 983 20.24 -29.79 -27.14
C ASP A 983 19.51 -30.94 -26.43
N LEU A 984 18.90 -31.86 -27.18
CA LEU A 984 18.45 -33.17 -26.66
C LEU A 984 19.58 -33.98 -26.01
N SER A 985 20.84 -33.76 -26.41
CA SER A 985 22.00 -34.43 -25.79
C SER A 985 22.51 -33.74 -24.52
N ARG A 986 22.00 -32.57 -24.15
CA ARG A 986 22.29 -31.88 -22.87
C ARG A 986 21.36 -32.40 -21.78
N ILE A 987 20.06 -32.35 -22.03
CA ILE A 987 18.99 -32.82 -21.14
C ILE A 987 18.64 -34.30 -21.37
N ARG A 988 19.64 -35.17 -21.51
CA ARG A 988 19.42 -36.60 -21.80
C ARG A 988 18.68 -37.31 -20.67
N ASP A 989 19.10 -37.02 -19.44
CA ASP A 989 18.60 -37.65 -18.23
C ASP A 989 17.18 -37.20 -17.86
N VAL A 990 16.67 -36.18 -18.56
CA VAL A 990 15.26 -35.73 -18.53
C VAL A 990 14.34 -36.65 -19.35
N TRP A 991 14.71 -37.00 -20.59
CA TRP A 991 13.81 -37.69 -21.52
C TRP A 991 14.08 -39.17 -21.72
N GLU A 992 15.28 -39.67 -21.42
CA GLU A 992 15.58 -41.11 -21.52
C GLU A 992 14.78 -41.96 -20.52
N PRO A 993 14.48 -41.50 -19.27
CA PRO A 993 13.61 -42.23 -18.34
C PRO A 993 12.12 -42.26 -18.72
N HIS A 994 11.64 -41.34 -19.58
CA HIS A 994 10.23 -41.34 -20.00
C HIS A 994 9.91 -42.59 -20.85
N ARG A 995 8.69 -43.13 -20.72
CA ARG A 995 8.19 -44.36 -21.40
C ARG A 995 8.44 -44.47 -22.92
N ASN A 996 8.63 -43.35 -23.63
CA ASN A 996 8.96 -43.30 -25.06
C ASN A 996 10.39 -42.81 -25.35
N GLY A 997 11.25 -42.66 -24.33
CA GLY A 997 12.61 -42.10 -24.43
C GLY A 997 13.50 -42.86 -25.41
N ASP A 998 13.40 -44.19 -25.42
CA ASP A 998 14.04 -45.09 -26.40
C ASP A 998 13.85 -44.65 -27.86
N ALA A 999 12.75 -43.96 -28.20
CA ALA A 999 12.50 -43.47 -29.56
C ALA A 999 13.48 -42.36 -29.99
N LEU A 1000 14.00 -41.56 -29.04
CA LEU A 1000 14.98 -40.50 -29.31
C LEU A 1000 16.43 -41.00 -29.33
N VAL A 1001 16.73 -42.14 -28.69
CA VAL A 1001 18.09 -42.69 -28.58
C VAL A 1001 18.77 -42.85 -29.96
N PRO A 1002 18.12 -43.33 -31.04
CA PRO A 1002 18.71 -43.36 -32.39
C PRO A 1002 19.03 -41.96 -32.93
N LYS A 1003 18.17 -40.96 -32.69
CA LYS A 1003 18.40 -39.58 -33.13
C LYS A 1003 19.59 -38.94 -32.40
N VAL A 1004 19.73 -39.20 -31.10
CA VAL A 1004 20.79 -38.63 -30.25
C VAL A 1004 22.13 -39.35 -30.43
N ASN A 1005 22.14 -40.67 -30.66
CA ASN A 1005 23.37 -41.43 -30.88
C ASN A 1005 23.83 -41.40 -32.36
N GLU A 1006 22.94 -41.69 -33.31
CA GLU A 1006 23.28 -41.97 -34.72
C GLU A 1006 22.92 -40.84 -35.70
N GLY A 1007 21.95 -40.00 -35.37
CA GLY A 1007 21.47 -38.92 -36.23
C GLY A 1007 22.53 -37.85 -36.55
N HIS A 1008 22.60 -37.37 -37.79
CA HIS A 1008 23.49 -36.25 -38.12
C HIS A 1008 22.97 -34.92 -37.55
N ASN A 1009 23.87 -34.07 -37.02
CA ASN A 1009 23.54 -32.67 -36.75
C ASN A 1009 23.18 -32.00 -38.08
N ASN A 1010 21.93 -31.55 -38.21
CA ASN A 1010 21.47 -30.72 -39.32
C ASN A 1010 21.66 -29.24 -38.92
N PRO A 1011 22.57 -28.48 -39.54
CA PRO A 1011 22.77 -27.07 -39.18
C PRO A 1011 21.49 -26.24 -39.35
N GLY A 1012 20.68 -26.51 -40.38
CA GLY A 1012 19.41 -25.83 -40.65
C GLY A 1012 18.26 -26.20 -39.69
N ALA A 1013 18.53 -26.99 -38.64
CA ALA A 1013 17.61 -27.19 -37.52
C ALA A 1013 17.76 -26.11 -36.43
N ARG A 1014 18.92 -25.46 -36.32
CA ARG A 1014 19.09 -24.21 -35.57
C ARG A 1014 18.82 -23.06 -36.53
N ARG A 1015 17.84 -22.21 -36.20
CA ARG A 1015 17.37 -21.12 -37.07
C ARG A 1015 17.55 -19.73 -36.42
N TYR A 1016 18.61 -19.62 -35.65
CA TYR A 1016 19.11 -18.44 -34.96
C TYR A 1016 20.60 -18.24 -35.30
N ARG A 1017 21.13 -17.04 -35.02
CA ARG A 1017 22.58 -16.76 -35.06
C ARG A 1017 23.15 -16.89 -33.65
N GLU A 1018 24.31 -17.51 -33.51
CA GLU A 1018 25.08 -17.50 -32.25
C GLU A 1018 25.87 -16.17 -32.21
N ILE A 1019 25.71 -15.38 -31.14
CA ILE A 1019 26.43 -14.10 -30.94
C ILE A 1019 27.59 -14.34 -29.97
N SER A 1020 27.30 -14.96 -28.83
CA SER A 1020 28.27 -15.44 -27.84
C SER A 1020 27.90 -16.87 -27.42
N ASP A 1021 28.53 -17.39 -26.36
CA ASP A 1021 28.05 -18.62 -25.72
C ASP A 1021 26.69 -18.41 -25.01
N ASP A 1022 26.46 -17.19 -24.48
CA ASP A 1022 25.31 -16.82 -23.66
C ASP A 1022 24.17 -16.15 -24.48
N LEU A 1023 24.45 -15.52 -25.62
CA LEU A 1023 23.47 -14.76 -26.44
C LEU A 1023 23.31 -15.30 -27.88
N VAL A 1024 22.07 -15.21 -28.39
CA VAL A 1024 21.68 -15.53 -29.78
C VAL A 1024 20.84 -14.42 -30.40
N ALA A 1025 20.84 -14.36 -31.73
CA ALA A 1025 19.91 -13.52 -32.50
C ALA A 1025 18.79 -14.40 -33.09
N LEU A 1026 17.54 -14.11 -32.73
CA LEU A 1026 16.35 -14.82 -33.17
C LEU A 1026 15.66 -14.03 -34.29
N SER A 1027 15.40 -14.67 -35.44
CA SER A 1027 14.60 -14.00 -36.47
C SER A 1027 13.18 -13.73 -35.96
N VAL A 1028 12.74 -12.48 -35.98
CA VAL A 1028 11.34 -12.09 -35.78
C VAL A 1028 10.47 -12.79 -36.81
N ARG A 1029 9.33 -13.29 -36.36
CA ARG A 1029 8.33 -13.99 -37.18
C ARG A 1029 7.15 -13.07 -37.49
N GLU A 1030 6.69 -12.37 -36.47
CA GLU A 1030 5.44 -11.60 -36.46
C GLU A 1030 5.64 -10.43 -35.49
N VAL A 1031 5.06 -9.27 -35.80
CA VAL A 1031 4.96 -8.13 -34.87
C VAL A 1031 3.52 -7.66 -34.97
N SER A 1032 2.83 -7.64 -33.83
CA SER A 1032 1.41 -7.34 -33.73
C SER A 1032 1.16 -6.27 -32.69
N GLU A 1033 0.36 -5.27 -33.05
CA GLU A 1033 -0.24 -4.37 -32.06
C GLU A 1033 -1.24 -5.18 -31.22
N VAL A 1034 -1.14 -5.09 -29.90
CA VAL A 1034 -1.98 -5.79 -28.93
C VAL A 1034 -2.61 -4.77 -27.99
N GLU A 1035 -3.79 -5.08 -27.45
CA GLU A 1035 -4.39 -4.30 -26.38
C GLU A 1035 -3.58 -4.52 -25.09
N PRO A 1036 -3.31 -3.48 -24.27
CA PRO A 1036 -2.66 -3.63 -22.97
C PRO A 1036 -3.56 -4.35 -21.97
N SER A 1037 -2.95 -5.04 -21.01
CA SER A 1037 -3.67 -5.83 -19.97
C SER A 1037 -3.92 -5.05 -18.68
N SER A 1038 -3.23 -3.91 -18.47
CA SER A 1038 -3.39 -3.00 -17.32
C SER A 1038 -3.32 -1.53 -17.78
N GLU A 1039 -3.06 -0.58 -16.87
CA GLU A 1039 -2.91 0.86 -17.13
C GLU A 1039 -1.46 1.39 -17.09
N TYR A 1040 -0.42 0.52 -17.05
CA TYR A 1040 0.99 0.89 -16.77
C TYR A 1040 2.10 0.06 -17.49
N VAL A 1041 3.21 0.67 -18.00
CA VAL A 1041 4.52 -0.05 -18.18
C VAL A 1041 5.24 -0.18 -16.84
N TYR A 1042 6.15 -1.17 -16.83
CA TYR A 1042 7.11 -1.37 -15.78
C TYR A 1042 8.52 -1.62 -16.35
N ASP A 1043 9.54 -0.97 -15.81
CA ASP A 1043 10.92 -0.98 -16.34
C ASP A 1043 11.96 -0.84 -15.20
N PHE A 1044 13.19 -1.32 -15.43
CA PHE A 1044 14.29 -1.31 -14.48
C PHE A 1044 15.45 -0.42 -14.98
N SER A 1045 15.89 0.55 -14.18
CA SER A 1045 17.25 1.09 -14.32
C SER A 1045 18.26 0.09 -13.76
N VAL A 1046 19.40 -0.06 -14.44
CA VAL A 1046 20.40 -1.12 -14.15
C VAL A 1046 21.79 -0.54 -14.27
N GLU A 1047 22.58 -0.57 -13.18
CA GLU A 1047 23.86 0.15 -13.14
C GLU A 1047 24.82 -0.32 -14.25
N SER A 1048 25.33 0.64 -15.03
CA SER A 1048 26.40 0.51 -16.04
C SER A 1048 26.14 -0.35 -17.28
N ASP A 1049 25.13 -1.22 -17.31
CA ASP A 1049 24.81 -2.07 -18.48
C ASP A 1049 23.56 -1.62 -19.25
N GLU A 1050 22.66 -0.81 -18.67
CA GLU A 1050 21.52 -0.17 -19.38
C GLU A 1050 20.60 -1.16 -20.14
N ASN A 1051 20.41 -2.37 -19.60
CA ASN A 1051 19.49 -3.37 -20.17
C ASN A 1051 18.97 -4.37 -19.14
N PHE A 1052 17.89 -5.06 -19.49
CA PHE A 1052 17.32 -6.18 -18.75
C PHE A 1052 16.80 -7.28 -19.71
N ILE A 1053 16.36 -8.41 -19.14
CA ILE A 1053 15.82 -9.55 -19.88
C ILE A 1053 14.39 -9.81 -19.45
N ALA A 1054 13.46 -9.79 -20.40
CA ALA A 1054 12.02 -9.80 -20.15
C ALA A 1054 11.24 -10.65 -21.18
N GLY A 1055 9.96 -10.90 -20.88
CA GLY A 1055 9.02 -11.60 -21.77
C GLY A 1055 9.18 -13.12 -21.79
N MET A 1056 8.36 -13.80 -22.61
CA MET A 1056 8.27 -15.26 -22.58
C MET A 1056 9.59 -15.93 -23.01
N GLY A 1057 10.27 -16.54 -22.03
CA GLY A 1057 11.59 -17.15 -22.23
C GLY A 1057 12.72 -16.17 -22.56
N GLY A 1058 12.48 -14.85 -22.48
CA GLY A 1058 13.51 -13.81 -22.54
C GLY A 1058 13.85 -13.30 -23.94
N LEU A 1059 13.61 -12.01 -24.16
CA LEU A 1059 14.28 -11.15 -25.14
C LEU A 1059 15.07 -10.05 -24.39
N CYS A 1060 16.07 -9.44 -25.04
CA CYS A 1060 16.88 -8.39 -24.42
C CYS A 1060 16.26 -7.00 -24.69
N ALA A 1061 15.78 -6.36 -23.62
CA ALA A 1061 15.22 -5.02 -23.59
C ALA A 1061 16.27 -3.99 -23.14
N HIS A 1062 16.18 -2.75 -23.63
CA HIS A 1062 17.00 -1.63 -23.18
C HIS A 1062 16.14 -0.74 -22.27
N ASN A 1063 16.70 -0.31 -21.15
CA ASN A 1063 16.03 0.57 -20.21
C ASN A 1063 15.50 1.83 -20.94
N THR A 1064 14.29 2.26 -20.65
CA THR A 1064 13.68 3.41 -21.33
C THR A 1064 14.44 4.70 -20.99
N ASP A 1065 15.15 5.27 -21.98
CA ASP A 1065 15.65 6.65 -21.88
C ASP A 1065 14.41 7.56 -21.80
N ALA A 1066 14.29 8.32 -20.70
CA ALA A 1066 12.98 8.70 -20.17
C ALA A 1066 12.18 9.64 -21.10
N ASP A 1067 11.20 9.06 -21.81
CA ASP A 1067 10.21 9.76 -22.65
C ASP A 1067 8.74 9.50 -22.19
N VAL A 1068 8.56 8.87 -21.02
CA VAL A 1068 7.32 8.96 -20.19
C VAL A 1068 7.50 9.97 -19.04
N ASP A 1069 8.67 10.59 -18.97
CA ASP A 1069 9.01 11.65 -18.03
C ASP A 1069 7.95 12.75 -18.09
N GLY A 1070 7.38 13.05 -19.26
CA GLY A 1070 6.35 14.04 -19.52
C GLY A 1070 5.07 13.85 -18.74
N ALA A 1071 4.70 12.63 -18.30
CA ALA A 1071 3.46 12.36 -17.56
C ALA A 1071 3.63 12.74 -16.08
N HIS A 1072 4.71 12.21 -15.52
CA HIS A 1072 5.23 12.59 -14.22
C HIS A 1072 5.52 14.11 -14.18
N ILE A 1073 6.20 14.67 -15.19
CA ILE A 1073 6.48 16.11 -15.37
C ILE A 1073 5.19 16.91 -15.54
N ARG A 1074 4.20 16.44 -16.30
CA ARG A 1074 2.89 17.10 -16.43
C ARG A 1074 2.24 17.23 -15.06
N THR A 1075 2.16 16.14 -14.31
CA THR A 1075 1.55 16.11 -12.97
C THR A 1075 2.34 16.97 -11.98
N LEU A 1076 3.67 16.87 -11.94
CA LEU A 1076 4.57 17.73 -11.15
C LEU A 1076 4.47 19.22 -11.52
N LEU A 1077 4.35 19.54 -12.82
CA LEU A 1077 4.12 20.91 -13.30
C LEU A 1077 2.76 21.42 -12.88
N LEU A 1078 1.73 20.57 -12.88
CA LEU A 1078 0.41 20.95 -12.38
C LEU A 1078 0.42 21.19 -10.87
N THR A 1079 1.11 20.38 -10.07
CA THR A 1079 1.32 20.63 -8.63
C THR A 1079 2.09 21.93 -8.39
N LEU A 1080 3.21 22.17 -9.11
CA LEU A 1080 3.99 23.42 -9.05
C LEU A 1080 3.15 24.65 -9.42
N LEU A 1081 2.38 24.57 -10.52
CA LEU A 1081 1.53 25.66 -10.98
C LEU A 1081 0.35 25.89 -10.03
N TYR A 1082 -0.26 24.83 -9.49
CA TYR A 1082 -1.38 24.91 -8.56
C TYR A 1082 -0.98 25.47 -7.20
N ARG A 1083 0.18 25.08 -6.65
CA ARG A 1083 0.66 25.58 -5.35
C ARG A 1083 1.29 26.96 -5.39
N HIS A 1084 2.01 27.30 -6.47
CA HIS A 1084 2.89 28.47 -6.48
C HIS A 1084 2.61 29.49 -7.60
N MET A 1085 1.72 29.17 -8.56
CA MET A 1085 1.26 30.09 -9.62
C MET A 1085 -0.25 29.98 -9.88
N ARG A 1086 -1.03 29.61 -8.87
CA ARG A 1086 -2.45 29.24 -8.96
C ARG A 1086 -3.30 30.13 -9.89
N PRO A 1087 -3.15 31.48 -9.89
CA PRO A 1087 -3.95 32.34 -10.77
C PRO A 1087 -3.78 32.09 -12.27
N LEU A 1088 -2.69 31.44 -12.73
CA LEU A 1088 -2.55 31.03 -14.14
C LEU A 1088 -3.58 29.95 -14.52
N ILE A 1089 -3.89 29.02 -13.60
CA ILE A 1089 -4.88 27.96 -13.81
C ILE A 1089 -6.29 28.56 -13.70
N GLU A 1090 -6.52 29.42 -12.70
CA GLU A 1090 -7.81 30.09 -12.48
C GLU A 1090 -8.19 31.03 -13.64
N ALA A 1091 -7.24 31.80 -14.17
CA ALA A 1091 -7.41 32.61 -15.39
C ALA A 1091 -7.57 31.75 -16.66
N GLY A 1092 -7.11 30.49 -16.63
CA GLY A 1092 -7.25 29.55 -17.73
C GLY A 1092 -6.11 29.53 -18.74
N TYR A 1093 -4.92 29.96 -18.33
CA TYR A 1093 -3.73 30.06 -19.17
C TYR A 1093 -2.94 28.73 -19.27
N VAL A 1094 -3.36 27.68 -18.57
CA VAL A 1094 -2.69 26.36 -18.57
C VAL A 1094 -3.51 25.33 -19.35
N TYR A 1095 -2.82 24.55 -20.18
CA TYR A 1095 -3.37 23.57 -21.11
C TYR A 1095 -2.46 22.33 -21.15
N ALA A 1096 -3.02 21.18 -21.50
CA ALA A 1096 -2.28 20.06 -22.08
C ALA A 1096 -2.57 20.02 -23.59
N ALA A 1097 -1.56 19.77 -24.42
CA ALA A 1097 -1.78 19.49 -25.83
C ALA A 1097 -2.06 18.00 -26.00
N GLN A 1098 -3.01 17.69 -26.87
CA GLN A 1098 -3.33 16.32 -27.24
C GLN A 1098 -2.89 16.16 -28.71
N PRO A 1099 -1.81 15.40 -28.97
CA PRO A 1099 -1.44 15.10 -30.34
C PRO A 1099 -2.44 14.08 -30.91
N PRO A 1100 -2.74 14.10 -32.22
CA PRO A 1100 -3.41 12.99 -32.85
C PRO A 1100 -2.49 11.76 -32.83
N LEU A 1101 -3.02 10.59 -32.48
CA LEU A 1101 -2.27 9.34 -32.52
C LEU A 1101 -1.94 8.91 -33.97
N TYR A 1102 -2.78 9.29 -34.95
CA TYR A 1102 -2.57 8.92 -36.36
C TYR A 1102 -2.79 10.06 -37.35
N ARG A 1103 -2.09 9.93 -38.48
CA ARG A 1103 -2.23 10.74 -39.69
C ARG A 1103 -2.56 9.85 -40.90
N VAL A 1104 -3.79 9.96 -41.40
CA VAL A 1104 -4.31 9.23 -42.56
C VAL A 1104 -4.27 10.15 -43.79
N ARG A 1105 -3.56 9.73 -44.85
CA ARG A 1105 -3.54 10.45 -46.14
C ARG A 1105 -4.30 9.69 -47.20
N TYR A 1106 -5.13 10.39 -47.99
CA TYR A 1106 -5.84 9.81 -49.12
C TYR A 1106 -5.99 10.77 -50.29
N ARG A 1107 -5.52 10.36 -51.47
CA ARG A 1107 -5.63 11.10 -52.75
C ARG A 1107 -5.12 12.56 -52.73
N GLY A 1108 -4.22 12.89 -51.80
CA GLY A 1108 -3.65 14.24 -51.63
C GLY A 1108 -4.29 15.06 -50.51
N ASN A 1109 -5.31 14.54 -49.82
CA ASN A 1109 -5.79 15.09 -48.56
C ASN A 1109 -5.09 14.40 -47.38
N THR A 1110 -4.92 15.11 -46.28
CA THR A 1110 -4.51 14.59 -44.96
C THR A 1110 -5.70 14.69 -44.00
N TYR A 1111 -5.83 13.72 -43.11
CA TYR A 1111 -6.83 13.66 -42.03
C TYR A 1111 -6.14 13.10 -40.80
N ASP A 1112 -6.21 13.79 -39.67
CA ASP A 1112 -5.60 13.34 -38.42
C ASP A 1112 -6.67 12.79 -37.47
N ALA A 1113 -6.28 11.84 -36.62
CA ALA A 1113 -7.17 11.04 -35.80
C ALA A 1113 -6.67 10.95 -34.36
N MET A 1114 -7.56 11.20 -33.39
CA MET A 1114 -7.23 11.19 -31.96
C MET A 1114 -7.27 9.79 -31.33
N THR A 1115 -7.94 8.84 -31.98
CA THR A 1115 -8.15 7.47 -31.52
C THR A 1115 -8.06 6.49 -32.70
N GLU A 1116 -7.93 5.19 -32.43
CA GLU A 1116 -8.10 4.16 -33.47
C GLU A 1116 -9.49 4.21 -34.09
N ALA A 1117 -10.55 4.35 -33.28
CA ALA A 1117 -11.92 4.47 -33.77
C ALA A 1117 -12.09 5.67 -34.73
N ASP A 1118 -11.40 6.78 -34.49
CA ASP A 1118 -11.34 7.90 -35.43
C ASP A 1118 -10.58 7.54 -36.71
N ARG A 1119 -9.41 6.89 -36.58
CA ARG A 1119 -8.56 6.50 -37.71
C ARG A 1119 -9.31 5.54 -38.64
N ASP A 1120 -9.97 4.53 -38.10
CA ASP A 1120 -10.74 3.55 -38.86
C ASP A 1120 -12.01 4.16 -39.46
N ARG A 1121 -12.73 5.02 -38.74
CA ARG A 1121 -13.85 5.81 -39.28
C ARG A 1121 -13.42 6.72 -40.43
N ILE A 1122 -12.25 7.35 -40.33
CA ILE A 1122 -11.67 8.17 -41.41
C ILE A 1122 -11.26 7.30 -42.61
N VAL A 1123 -10.71 6.12 -42.36
CA VAL A 1123 -10.40 5.12 -43.40
C VAL A 1123 -11.66 4.64 -44.12
N GLU A 1124 -12.73 4.31 -43.41
CA GLU A 1124 -13.99 3.89 -44.03
C GLU A 1124 -14.66 5.06 -44.77
N GLU A 1125 -15.02 6.14 -44.07
CA GLU A 1125 -15.81 7.24 -44.64
C GLU A 1125 -15.07 8.05 -45.70
N LYS A 1126 -13.80 8.42 -45.44
CA LYS A 1126 -13.05 9.35 -46.31
C LYS A 1126 -12.20 8.60 -47.33
N CYS A 1127 -11.69 7.42 -46.97
CA CYS A 1127 -10.77 6.64 -47.83
C CYS A 1127 -11.45 5.46 -48.54
N ASN A 1128 -12.71 5.14 -48.22
CA ASN A 1128 -13.44 3.97 -48.74
C ASN A 1128 -12.69 2.65 -48.45
N GLY A 1129 -12.19 2.52 -47.22
CA GLY A 1129 -11.43 1.35 -46.74
C GLY A 1129 -10.04 1.18 -47.35
N ASN A 1130 -9.52 2.18 -48.08
CA ASN A 1130 -8.22 2.11 -48.77
C ASN A 1130 -7.47 3.45 -48.65
N PRO A 1131 -6.80 3.77 -47.53
CA PRO A 1131 -5.96 4.96 -47.43
C PRO A 1131 -4.77 4.90 -48.40
N THR A 1132 -4.15 6.05 -48.68
CA THR A 1132 -2.91 6.13 -49.47
C THR A 1132 -1.66 6.00 -48.59
N GLN A 1133 -1.75 6.43 -47.33
CA GLN A 1133 -0.77 6.22 -46.27
C GLN A 1133 -1.50 6.34 -44.93
N VAL A 1134 -1.07 5.58 -43.93
CA VAL A 1134 -1.34 5.85 -42.51
C VAL A 1134 0.03 5.96 -41.83
N GLN A 1135 0.17 6.90 -40.90
CA GLN A 1135 1.35 7.10 -40.06
C GLN A 1135 0.85 7.23 -38.62
N ARG A 1136 1.46 6.51 -37.67
CA ARG A 1136 1.29 6.80 -36.23
C ARG A 1136 2.30 7.86 -35.81
N PHE A 1137 2.04 8.52 -34.68
CA PHE A 1137 3.04 9.28 -33.94
C PHE A 1137 3.20 8.65 -32.56
N LYS A 1138 4.45 8.38 -32.14
CA LYS A 1138 4.80 7.70 -30.88
C LYS A 1138 5.28 8.66 -29.78
N GLY A 1139 5.34 9.95 -30.10
CA GLY A 1139 5.89 10.97 -29.20
C GLY A 1139 6.23 12.26 -29.94
N LEU A 1140 6.70 13.27 -29.21
CA LEU A 1140 6.96 14.61 -29.75
C LEU A 1140 8.34 14.77 -30.37
N GLY A 1141 9.33 14.00 -29.92
CA GLY A 1141 10.67 14.01 -30.51
C GLY A 1141 10.63 13.63 -32.00
N GLU A 1142 9.81 12.62 -32.31
CA GLU A 1142 9.69 12.04 -33.65
C GLU A 1142 8.83 12.82 -34.64
N MET A 1143 7.86 13.60 -34.15
CA MET A 1143 7.11 14.51 -35.00
C MET A 1143 8.07 15.52 -35.62
N ASN A 1144 8.39 15.34 -36.90
CA ASN A 1144 9.25 16.30 -37.60
C ASN A 1144 8.65 17.71 -37.57
N PRO A 1145 9.45 18.78 -37.72
CA PRO A 1145 9.00 20.16 -37.48
C PRO A 1145 7.74 20.59 -38.23
N ASP A 1146 7.53 20.12 -39.47
CA ASP A 1146 6.33 20.44 -40.25
C ASP A 1146 5.10 19.66 -39.73
N GLN A 1147 5.29 18.41 -39.28
CA GLN A 1147 4.21 17.59 -38.72
C GLN A 1147 3.79 18.08 -37.34
N LEU A 1148 4.75 18.32 -36.44
CA LEU A 1148 4.51 18.84 -35.10
C LEU A 1148 3.80 20.22 -35.14
N TRP A 1149 4.16 21.05 -36.13
CA TRP A 1149 3.41 22.25 -36.44
C TRP A 1149 1.95 21.92 -36.81
N GLU A 1150 1.72 21.17 -37.89
CA GLU A 1150 0.39 20.87 -38.43
C GLU A 1150 -0.57 20.20 -37.41
N THR A 1151 -0.05 19.36 -36.50
CA THR A 1151 -0.87 18.60 -35.54
C THR A 1151 -1.06 19.26 -34.18
N THR A 1152 -0.01 19.89 -33.66
CA THR A 1152 0.13 20.12 -32.21
C THR A 1152 0.38 21.59 -31.87
N MET A 1153 1.01 22.34 -32.77
CA MET A 1153 1.38 23.74 -32.51
C MET A 1153 0.51 24.75 -33.28
N ASP A 1154 -0.03 24.40 -34.45
CA ASP A 1154 -0.85 25.28 -35.29
C ASP A 1154 -2.19 25.64 -34.59
N PRO A 1155 -2.45 26.93 -34.29
CA PRO A 1155 -3.71 27.36 -33.67
C PRO A 1155 -4.98 27.07 -34.48
N GLU A 1156 -4.90 26.82 -35.81
CA GLU A 1156 -6.06 26.48 -36.63
C GLU A 1156 -6.46 24.99 -36.55
N ASN A 1157 -5.54 24.11 -36.15
CA ASN A 1157 -5.69 22.65 -36.29
C ASN A 1157 -5.49 21.84 -34.99
N ARG A 1158 -4.70 22.33 -34.03
CA ARG A 1158 -4.34 21.59 -32.80
C ARG A 1158 -5.49 21.41 -31.80
N ILE A 1159 -5.42 20.37 -30.98
CA ILE A 1159 -6.33 20.13 -29.85
C ILE A 1159 -5.60 20.37 -28.52
N LEU A 1160 -6.21 21.17 -27.64
CA LEU A 1160 -5.71 21.47 -26.30
C LEU A 1160 -6.81 21.16 -25.26
N LYS A 1161 -6.53 20.28 -24.30
CA LYS A 1161 -7.31 20.21 -23.05
C LYS A 1161 -6.92 21.42 -22.21
N ARG A 1162 -7.82 22.38 -21.99
CA ARG A 1162 -7.60 23.42 -20.96
C ARG A 1162 -7.59 22.74 -19.60
N ILE A 1163 -6.56 22.98 -18.80
CA ILE A 1163 -6.48 22.47 -17.44
C ILE A 1163 -7.35 23.33 -16.54
N THR A 1164 -8.17 22.66 -15.73
CA THR A 1164 -9.02 23.30 -14.71
C THR A 1164 -8.35 23.31 -13.34
N ILE A 1165 -8.95 24.06 -12.41
CA ILE A 1165 -8.56 24.00 -10.99
C ILE A 1165 -8.79 22.58 -10.45
N GLU A 1166 -9.82 21.88 -10.94
CA GLU A 1166 -10.20 20.53 -10.51
C GLU A 1166 -9.18 19.47 -10.99
N ASP A 1167 -8.74 19.55 -12.26
CA ASP A 1167 -7.66 18.72 -12.81
C ASP A 1167 -6.36 18.89 -12.00
N ALA A 1168 -5.94 20.15 -11.78
CA ALA A 1168 -4.67 20.45 -11.13
C ALA A 1168 -4.72 20.15 -9.61
N ALA A 1169 -5.88 20.34 -8.98
CA ALA A 1169 -6.10 19.90 -7.61
C ALA A 1169 -6.20 18.37 -7.48
N ALA A 1170 -6.52 17.62 -8.54
CA ALA A 1170 -6.46 16.16 -8.52
C ALA A 1170 -5.01 15.67 -8.49
N ALA A 1171 -4.15 16.21 -9.37
CA ALA A 1171 -2.70 16.00 -9.34
C ALA A 1171 -2.09 16.36 -7.97
N ASP A 1172 -2.46 17.52 -7.42
CA ASP A 1172 -2.04 17.98 -6.09
C ASP A 1172 -2.51 17.05 -4.96
N ARG A 1173 -3.76 16.56 -5.01
CA ARG A 1173 -4.29 15.59 -4.04
C ARG A 1173 -3.56 14.25 -4.10
N MET A 1174 -3.31 13.70 -5.29
CA MET A 1174 -2.59 12.42 -5.42
C MET A 1174 -1.20 12.51 -4.76
N PHE A 1175 -0.44 13.58 -5.02
CA PHE A 1175 0.83 13.81 -4.34
C PHE A 1175 0.68 14.09 -2.83
N SER A 1176 -0.36 14.82 -2.41
CA SER A 1176 -0.60 15.10 -0.97
C SER A 1176 -1.04 13.86 -0.17
N VAL A 1177 -1.64 12.87 -0.83
CA VAL A 1177 -2.17 11.64 -0.22
C VAL A 1177 -1.13 10.52 -0.25
N LEU A 1178 -0.57 10.21 -1.43
CA LEU A 1178 0.41 9.13 -1.59
C LEU A 1178 1.81 9.51 -1.09
N MET A 1179 2.16 10.80 -1.15
CA MET A 1179 3.51 11.30 -0.87
C MET A 1179 3.53 12.41 0.20
N GLY A 1180 2.43 12.60 0.94
CA GLY A 1180 2.38 13.45 2.13
C GLY A 1180 2.70 12.69 3.42
N ASP A 1181 3.03 13.44 4.47
CA ASP A 1181 3.46 12.92 5.78
C ASP A 1181 2.28 12.50 6.69
N ALA A 1182 1.05 12.53 6.15
CA ALA A 1182 -0.15 12.13 6.87
C ALA A 1182 -0.49 10.66 6.55
N VAL A 1183 -0.22 9.76 7.51
CA VAL A 1183 -0.47 8.31 7.37
C VAL A 1183 -1.96 8.03 7.13
N GLU A 1184 -2.87 8.65 7.88
CA GLU A 1184 -4.29 8.26 7.84
C GLU A 1184 -4.96 8.52 6.46
N PRO A 1185 -4.78 9.67 5.77
CA PRO A 1185 -5.24 9.82 4.39
C PRO A 1185 -4.61 8.84 3.39
N ARG A 1186 -3.35 8.45 3.58
CA ARG A 1186 -2.67 7.46 2.73
C ARG A 1186 -3.26 6.07 2.95
N LYS A 1187 -3.38 5.65 4.21
CA LYS A 1187 -3.97 4.37 4.62
C LYS A 1187 -5.45 4.29 4.30
N GLN A 1188 -6.18 5.41 4.34
CA GLN A 1188 -7.55 5.51 3.83
C GLN A 1188 -7.61 5.41 2.30
N PHE A 1189 -6.70 6.05 1.55
CA PHE A 1189 -6.67 5.90 0.08
C PHE A 1189 -6.37 4.46 -0.33
N ILE A 1190 -5.40 3.81 0.32
CA ILE A 1190 -5.10 2.39 0.14
C ILE A 1190 -6.35 1.54 0.44
N LYS A 1191 -7.01 1.75 1.59
CA LYS A 1191 -8.26 1.02 1.95
C LYS A 1191 -9.47 1.34 1.06
N GLU A 1192 -9.58 2.54 0.48
CA GLU A 1192 -10.67 2.93 -0.43
C GLU A 1192 -10.49 2.35 -1.84
N HIS A 1193 -9.26 1.99 -2.23
CA HIS A 1193 -8.96 1.30 -3.50
C HIS A 1193 -8.53 -0.16 -3.28
N ALA A 1194 -8.65 -0.68 -2.05
CA ALA A 1194 -8.26 -2.05 -1.70
C ALA A 1194 -9.16 -3.14 -2.32
N THR A 1195 -10.28 -2.75 -2.94
CA THR A 1195 -11.09 -3.65 -3.77
C THR A 1195 -10.66 -3.68 -5.24
N ASP A 1196 -9.80 -2.74 -5.65
CA ASP A 1196 -9.24 -2.64 -7.00
C ASP A 1196 -7.80 -3.18 -7.07
N ALA A 1197 -7.21 -3.56 -5.92
CA ALA A 1197 -5.96 -4.29 -5.77
C ALA A 1197 -6.24 -5.68 -5.18
N GLU A 1198 -5.69 -6.75 -5.75
CA GLU A 1198 -6.00 -8.13 -5.30
C GLU A 1198 -5.35 -8.51 -3.96
N TRP A 1199 -4.40 -7.72 -3.46
CA TRP A 1199 -3.77 -7.87 -2.15
C TRP A 1199 -3.62 -6.49 -1.47
N VAL A 1200 -4.21 -6.34 -0.29
CA VAL A 1200 -3.94 -5.22 0.64
C VAL A 1200 -3.90 -5.76 2.07
N ASP A 1201 -2.73 -5.68 2.67
CA ASP A 1201 -2.52 -5.91 4.10
C ASP A 1201 -2.82 -4.61 4.91
N ILE A 1202 -3.29 -4.72 6.16
CA ILE A 1202 -4.14 -3.68 6.80
C ILE A 1202 -3.64 -3.06 8.10
#